data_AF-A0A6D2L1X7-F1
#
_entry.id   AF-A0A6D2L1X7-F1
#
_cell.length_a   1.000
_cell.length_b   1.000
_cell.length_c   1.000
_cell.angle_alpha   90.00
_cell.angle_beta   90.00
_cell.angle_gamma   90.00
#
_symmetry.space_group_name_H-M   'P 1'
#
loop_
_entity.id
_entity.type
_entity.pdbx_description
1 polymer ?
#
loop_
_entity_poly.entity_id
_entity_poly.type
_entity_poly.pdbx_seq_one_letter_code
_entity_poly.pdbx_strand_id
1 'polypeptide(L)'
;MGAYCNEDLSLPVYSAGAPTDELRFSKHVYDNVHGNIYLDPLCLKFIDTEQFQRLRELKQLGVTNMVYPGAVHSRFEHSLGVYWLAGETVQKLKSFQGMELGIDKYDLQTVRLAGLLHDIGHGPFSHMFEREFLPQVISNCQWSHESMSVNMIDHIVDTHHIDVDAQMLKRVKDMILASTEYSQLNSNAEKRFLYDIVANGRNGIDVDKFDYLVRDSRACGLGCNFQFQRLTETMRVMDNEICYRAKEYRNVHKLFATRADLYRTVYTHPKVKAIELMIVDAMVKANDHLGISSYINDPSEYWKLDDTILKIIETAPDPELAEARDLILRVRRRELYQFCNEYAVPKDKIDHFKAVTAQDIICSQKHTSLTLKEEDISVTNVKIDLARGRENPLECIHFFKDYESEEKFLIPEERVSHLFPTTFQDMIVRVYAKKPELVEAVSEAFENFQMRTYGIKAQVHATPEKKKRRMIDRERASDSTRGFSKMGANCDDDLSSPVSSVAGAPTNELRLSKHVYDNVHGNIYLDPLCLKFIDTEQFQRLRELKQLGVTRMVYPGAVHSRFEHSLGVYWLAGETVQRLQTFQGMELDIDRYDLQTVRLSGLLHDIGHGPFSHMFEREFLPRVISDCKWSHESMSVTMIDNIVDTHHIDIDPQMLKRVKDMILASSKGFELNNNEEKRFLYDIVANGRNGIDVDKFDYIVRDSRACGLGCNFQFQRLTETMRVMDNEICYRAKEYRNVHKLFSTRADLHRTVYTHPKVKAIELMIADAMVKANDHLGISSYIDNPSEYWKLDETILKTIENSSRPELAEARELISFCNEYAVPKDKMDHFKSVTAQDIICSQKHSSLTLREEDIAVANVKIDLARGRENPLECIHFFKDYESEEKFVIPEERVSHLFPTTFQDMIVRVYAKKPELVEAVSEAFENFQMRTYGIKAQVHATPEKKKRRFM
;
A
#
# COMPACT_ATOMS: atom_id res chain seq x y z
N MET A 1 33.64 0.79 -20.16
CA MET A 1 32.24 0.87 -20.61
C MET A 1 31.43 1.22 -19.38
N GLY A 2 31.08 2.50 -19.24
CA GLY A 2 30.45 3.05 -18.03
C GLY A 2 28.95 2.84 -18.02
N ALA A 3 28.43 2.37 -16.89
CA ALA A 3 27.00 2.29 -16.62
C ALA A 3 26.46 3.70 -16.35
N TYR A 4 25.53 4.14 -17.19
CA TYR A 4 24.76 5.36 -17.00
C TYR A 4 23.75 5.15 -15.86
N CYS A 5 23.93 5.85 -14.75
CA CYS A 5 22.88 6.07 -13.76
C CYS A 5 21.92 7.15 -14.29
N ASN A 6 20.62 6.84 -14.38
CA ASN A 6 19.58 7.83 -14.65
C ASN A 6 19.43 8.74 -13.42
N GLU A 7 20.06 9.91 -13.44
CA GLU A 7 19.84 11.01 -12.48
C GLU A 7 18.63 11.90 -12.87
N ASP A 8 17.93 11.61 -13.97
CA ASP A 8 16.75 12.37 -14.40
C ASP A 8 15.45 11.77 -13.84
N LEU A 9 15.25 11.91 -12.53
CA LEU A 9 13.92 12.03 -11.92
C LEU A 9 13.71 13.50 -11.55
N SER A 10 13.76 14.38 -12.54
CA SER A 10 13.27 15.75 -12.37
C SER A 10 11.78 15.70 -12.09
N LEU A 11 11.36 16.11 -10.89
CA LEU A 11 9.97 16.40 -10.57
C LEU A 11 9.38 17.27 -11.69
N PRO A 12 8.23 16.92 -12.29
CA PRO A 12 7.63 17.75 -13.32
C PRO A 12 7.26 19.10 -12.70
N VAL A 13 7.83 20.17 -13.26
CA VAL A 13 7.40 21.54 -12.98
C VAL A 13 6.00 21.69 -13.55
N TYR A 14 4.99 21.65 -12.68
CA TYR A 14 3.59 21.82 -13.06
C TYR A 14 3.36 23.19 -13.70
N SER A 15 2.93 23.20 -14.96
CA SER A 15 2.33 24.37 -15.60
C SER A 15 0.92 24.56 -15.02
N ALA A 16 0.81 25.30 -13.92
CA ALA A 16 -0.46 25.64 -13.29
C ALA A 16 -1.30 26.54 -14.22
N GLY A 17 -2.28 25.94 -14.92
CA GLY A 17 -3.17 26.63 -15.86
C GLY A 17 -4.48 27.17 -15.26
N ALA A 18 -4.66 27.14 -13.93
CA ALA A 18 -5.80 27.80 -13.30
C ALA A 18 -5.43 29.26 -12.92
N PRO A 19 -6.37 30.23 -12.97
CA PRO A 19 -6.13 31.57 -12.44
C PRO A 19 -5.62 31.45 -11.00
N THR A 20 -4.45 32.00 -10.73
CA THR A 20 -3.68 31.87 -9.48
C THR A 20 -4.47 32.26 -8.22
N ASP A 21 -5.57 32.97 -8.36
CA ASP A 21 -6.41 33.43 -7.25
C ASP A 21 -7.45 32.38 -6.77
N GLU A 22 -7.98 31.49 -7.62
CA GLU A 22 -8.93 30.45 -7.17
C GLU A 22 -8.22 29.31 -6.42
N LEU A 23 -7.00 28.94 -6.84
CA LEU A 23 -6.22 27.86 -6.23
C LEU A 23 -5.83 28.15 -4.78
N ARG A 24 -5.47 29.42 -4.47
CA ARG A 24 -5.06 29.86 -3.12
C ARG A 24 -6.10 29.61 -2.03
N PHE A 25 -7.35 29.39 -2.43
CA PHE A 25 -8.48 29.26 -1.51
C PHE A 25 -9.15 27.89 -1.53
N SER A 26 -8.67 26.96 -2.37
CA SER A 26 -9.20 25.60 -2.47
C SER A 26 -8.54 24.63 -1.47
N LYS A 27 -9.31 23.63 -0.99
CA LYS A 27 -8.74 22.52 -0.21
C LYS A 27 -7.86 21.72 -1.16
N HIS A 28 -6.67 21.32 -0.73
CA HIS A 28 -5.81 20.43 -1.51
C HIS A 28 -5.45 19.20 -0.69
N VAL A 29 -5.15 18.13 -1.40
CA VAL A 29 -4.58 16.88 -0.88
C VAL A 29 -3.32 16.58 -1.67
N TYR A 30 -2.34 15.96 -1.01
CA TYR A 30 -1.08 15.61 -1.64
C TYR A 30 -1.09 14.12 -2.01
N ASP A 31 -1.23 13.84 -3.31
CA ASP A 31 -1.22 12.50 -3.90
C ASP A 31 0.19 12.09 -4.33
N ASN A 32 0.51 10.81 -4.20
CA ASN A 32 1.85 10.30 -4.46
C ASN A 32 2.16 10.05 -5.95
N VAL A 33 1.16 10.18 -6.84
CA VAL A 33 1.32 10.14 -8.29
C VAL A 33 1.26 11.55 -8.87
N HIS A 34 0.27 12.35 -8.48
CA HIS A 34 -0.04 13.65 -9.11
C HIS A 34 0.33 14.88 -8.28
N GLY A 35 0.92 14.71 -7.09
CA GLY A 35 1.26 15.83 -6.21
C GLY A 35 0.02 16.54 -5.66
N ASN A 36 0.00 17.87 -5.70
CA ASN A 36 -1.13 18.64 -5.15
C ASN A 36 -2.38 18.52 -6.05
N ILE A 37 -3.40 17.83 -5.54
CA ILE A 37 -4.74 17.78 -6.14
C ILE A 37 -5.61 18.83 -5.44
N TYR A 38 -6.12 19.78 -6.21
CA TYR A 38 -6.98 20.87 -5.71
C TYR A 38 -8.46 20.52 -5.88
N LEU A 39 -9.19 20.57 -4.77
CA LEU A 39 -10.58 20.13 -4.65
C LEU A 39 -11.52 21.34 -4.56
N ASP A 40 -12.49 21.40 -5.46
CA ASP A 40 -13.52 22.43 -5.45
C ASP A 40 -14.62 22.15 -4.40
N PRO A 41 -15.39 23.17 -3.97
CA PRO A 41 -16.37 23.00 -2.90
C PRO A 41 -17.47 21.96 -3.19
N LEU A 42 -17.87 21.76 -4.44
CA LEU A 42 -18.91 20.78 -4.78
C LEU A 42 -18.37 19.36 -4.62
N CYS A 43 -17.17 19.09 -5.15
CA CYS A 43 -16.58 17.76 -5.04
C CYS A 43 -16.33 17.34 -3.58
N LEU A 44 -16.00 18.30 -2.70
CA LEU A 44 -15.85 18.04 -1.27
C LEU A 44 -17.13 17.55 -0.60
N LYS A 45 -18.31 18.01 -1.05
CA LYS A 45 -19.59 17.53 -0.52
C LYS A 45 -19.81 16.04 -0.80
N PHE A 46 -19.22 15.50 -1.87
CA PHE A 46 -19.24 14.06 -2.15
C PHE A 46 -18.12 13.31 -1.44
N ILE A 47 -16.89 13.87 -1.42
CA ILE A 47 -15.74 13.24 -0.77
C ILE A 47 -15.99 13.04 0.71
N ASP A 48 -16.51 14.06 1.39
CA ASP A 48 -16.73 14.05 2.84
C ASP A 48 -18.07 13.32 3.20
N THR A 49 -18.36 12.17 2.56
CA THR A 49 -19.51 11.27 2.81
C THR A 49 -19.04 9.84 3.08
N GLU A 50 -19.81 9.05 3.83
CA GLU A 50 -19.48 7.67 4.17
C GLU A 50 -19.35 6.79 2.91
N GLN A 51 -20.23 7.02 1.93
CA GLN A 51 -20.28 6.29 0.67
C GLN A 51 -18.99 6.48 -0.15
N PHE A 52 -18.42 7.68 -0.18
CA PHE A 52 -17.14 7.93 -0.86
C PHE A 52 -15.95 7.50 0.01
N GLN A 53 -15.99 7.73 1.33
CA GLN A 53 -14.92 7.31 2.24
C GLN A 53 -14.73 5.79 2.27
N ARG A 54 -15.80 5.01 2.02
CA ARG A 54 -15.75 3.55 1.82
C ARG A 54 -14.68 3.11 0.84
N LEU A 55 -14.40 3.89 -0.21
CA LEU A 55 -13.38 3.54 -1.21
C LEU A 55 -11.97 3.35 -0.62
N ARG A 56 -11.70 3.85 0.60
CA ARG A 56 -10.45 3.62 1.33
C ARG A 56 -10.22 2.17 1.74
N GLU A 57 -11.32 1.42 1.88
CA GLU A 57 -11.32 0.01 2.26
C GLU A 57 -11.54 -0.94 1.07
N LEU A 58 -11.51 -0.42 -0.16
CA LEU A 58 -11.56 -1.21 -1.39
C LEU A 58 -10.20 -1.17 -2.09
N LYS A 59 -9.44 -2.26 -2.02
CA LYS A 59 -8.16 -2.34 -2.73
C LYS A 59 -8.38 -2.27 -4.23
N GLN A 60 -7.59 -1.43 -4.90
CA GLN A 60 -7.64 -1.23 -6.35
C GLN A 60 -7.46 -2.55 -7.10
N LEU A 61 -6.47 -3.33 -6.67
CA LEU A 61 -6.05 -4.57 -7.31
C LEU A 61 -6.51 -5.82 -6.53
N GLY A 62 -7.57 -5.69 -5.72
CA GLY A 62 -8.11 -6.76 -4.90
C GLY A 62 -7.02 -7.43 -4.05
N VAL A 63 -6.78 -8.72 -4.28
CA VAL A 63 -5.88 -9.56 -3.46
C VAL A 63 -4.42 -9.56 -3.96
N THR A 64 -4.10 -8.70 -4.93
CA THR A 64 -2.76 -8.61 -5.54
C THR A 64 -1.67 -8.29 -4.51
N ASN A 65 -2.00 -7.57 -3.43
CA ASN A 65 -1.07 -7.26 -2.33
C ASN A 65 -0.44 -8.51 -1.70
N MET A 66 -1.08 -9.68 -1.79
CA MET A 66 -0.55 -10.96 -1.29
C MET A 66 0.58 -11.52 -2.15
N VAL A 67 0.81 -10.98 -3.35
CA VAL A 67 1.90 -11.35 -4.27
C VAL A 67 2.87 -10.19 -4.47
N TYR A 68 2.35 -8.98 -4.62
CA TYR A 68 3.10 -7.73 -4.71
C TYR A 68 2.83 -6.90 -3.45
N PRO A 69 3.64 -6.98 -2.38
CA PRO A 69 3.35 -6.37 -1.08
C PRO A 69 3.01 -4.88 -1.13
N GLY A 70 3.56 -4.14 -2.09
CA GLY A 70 3.30 -2.71 -2.29
C GLY A 70 1.98 -2.36 -3.00
N ALA A 71 1.24 -3.34 -3.52
CA ALA A 71 -0.05 -3.14 -4.20
C ALA A 71 -1.21 -2.94 -3.20
N VAL A 72 -1.03 -2.02 -2.26
CA VAL A 72 -1.94 -1.74 -1.13
C VAL A 72 -2.90 -0.57 -1.37
N HIS A 73 -2.76 0.11 -2.51
CA HIS A 73 -3.58 1.26 -2.88
C HIS A 73 -5.03 0.90 -3.11
N SER A 74 -5.89 1.88 -2.90
CA SER A 74 -7.33 1.76 -2.88
C SER A 74 -7.98 2.57 -4.01
N ARG A 75 -9.26 2.30 -4.24
CA ARG A 75 -10.09 3.05 -5.20
C ARG A 75 -10.18 4.54 -4.84
N PHE A 76 -9.97 4.93 -3.58
CA PHE A 76 -10.09 6.32 -3.12
C PHE A 76 -9.05 7.25 -3.78
N GLU A 77 -7.76 6.94 -3.64
CA GLU A 77 -6.70 7.74 -4.25
C GLU A 77 -6.71 7.66 -5.79
N HIS A 78 -7.17 6.54 -6.35
CA HIS A 78 -7.41 6.41 -7.79
C HIS A 78 -8.49 7.40 -8.25
N SER A 79 -9.67 7.43 -7.62
CA SER A 79 -10.75 8.38 -7.94
C SER A 79 -10.31 9.85 -7.82
N LEU A 80 -9.47 10.18 -6.84
CA LEU A 80 -8.87 11.53 -6.75
C LEU A 80 -7.93 11.83 -7.91
N GLY A 81 -7.12 10.87 -8.33
CA GLY A 81 -6.25 10.99 -9.49
C GLY A 81 -7.04 11.18 -10.79
N VAL A 82 -8.13 10.41 -10.99
CA VAL A 82 -9.00 10.55 -12.17
C VAL A 82 -9.73 11.90 -12.17
N TYR A 83 -10.24 12.37 -11.02
CA TYR A 83 -10.76 13.74 -10.86
C TYR A 83 -9.74 14.79 -11.33
N TRP A 84 -8.49 14.66 -10.89
CA TRP A 84 -7.42 15.59 -11.23
C TRP A 84 -7.12 15.59 -12.73
N LEU A 85 -6.87 14.40 -13.30
CA LEU A 85 -6.54 14.25 -14.71
C LEU A 85 -7.69 14.65 -15.65
N ALA A 86 -8.94 14.39 -15.25
CA ALA A 86 -10.13 14.84 -15.99
C ALA A 86 -10.15 16.38 -16.08
N GLY A 87 -9.89 17.06 -14.96
CA GLY A 87 -9.77 18.51 -14.91
C GLY A 87 -8.62 19.07 -15.75
N GLU A 88 -7.43 18.48 -15.63
CA GLU A 88 -6.24 18.88 -16.40
C GLU A 88 -6.48 18.71 -17.91
N THR A 89 -7.15 17.64 -18.32
CA THR A 89 -7.50 17.37 -19.72
C THR A 89 -8.42 18.46 -20.28
N VAL A 90 -9.50 18.81 -19.55
CA VAL A 90 -10.40 19.91 -19.95
C VAL A 90 -9.67 21.24 -19.99
N GLN A 91 -8.78 21.53 -19.04
CA GLN A 91 -8.02 22.78 -19.02
C GLN A 91 -7.07 22.89 -20.21
N LYS A 92 -6.39 21.80 -20.59
CA LYS A 92 -5.57 21.77 -21.80
C LYS A 92 -6.42 22.07 -23.04
N LEU A 93 -7.55 21.39 -23.22
CA LEU A 93 -8.47 21.68 -24.33
C LEU A 93 -8.95 23.13 -24.32
N LYS A 94 -9.29 23.66 -23.14
CA LYS A 94 -9.74 25.05 -22.98
C LYS A 94 -8.64 26.05 -23.35
N SER A 95 -7.40 25.78 -22.99
CA SER A 95 -6.27 26.67 -23.29
C SER A 95 -5.98 26.82 -24.78
N PHE A 96 -6.25 25.78 -25.58
CA PHE A 96 -5.99 25.77 -27.02
C PHE A 96 -7.23 26.04 -27.89
N GLN A 97 -8.40 25.53 -27.50
CA GLN A 97 -9.65 25.58 -28.29
C GLN A 97 -10.88 26.05 -27.48
N GLY A 98 -10.69 26.61 -26.27
CA GLY A 98 -11.79 26.89 -25.35
C GLY A 98 -12.87 27.84 -25.88
N MET A 99 -12.49 28.89 -26.63
CA MET A 99 -13.45 29.82 -27.25
C MET A 99 -14.25 29.17 -28.38
N GLU A 100 -13.60 28.36 -29.21
CA GLU A 100 -14.21 27.62 -30.32
C GLU A 100 -15.20 26.57 -29.81
N LEU A 101 -14.79 25.82 -28.77
CA LEU A 101 -15.56 24.72 -28.20
C LEU A 101 -16.58 25.17 -27.15
N GLY A 102 -16.58 26.44 -26.79
CA GLY A 102 -17.44 27.01 -25.74
C GLY A 102 -17.23 26.37 -24.35
N ILE A 103 -16.01 25.94 -24.02
CA ILE A 103 -15.73 25.27 -22.73
C ILE A 103 -15.78 26.28 -21.59
N ASP A 104 -16.74 26.09 -20.68
CA ASP A 104 -16.96 26.98 -19.54
C ASP A 104 -16.53 26.32 -18.20
N LYS A 105 -16.88 26.97 -17.08
CA LYS A 105 -16.58 26.45 -15.73
C LYS A 105 -17.51 25.29 -15.35
N TYR A 106 -18.74 25.28 -15.87
CA TYR A 106 -19.72 24.23 -15.62
C TYR A 106 -19.26 22.91 -16.25
N ASP A 107 -18.74 22.93 -17.48
CA ASP A 107 -18.17 21.75 -18.14
C ASP A 107 -16.98 21.17 -17.35
N LEU A 108 -16.07 22.04 -16.90
CA LEU A 108 -14.91 21.62 -16.10
C LEU A 108 -15.33 20.95 -14.79
N GLN A 109 -16.28 21.54 -14.06
CA GLN A 109 -16.78 20.95 -12.81
C GLN A 109 -17.52 19.63 -13.05
N THR A 110 -18.31 19.55 -14.13
CA THR A 110 -19.06 18.34 -14.52
C THR A 110 -18.11 17.17 -14.81
N VAL A 111 -17.09 17.39 -15.65
CA VAL A 111 -16.13 16.34 -16.04
C VAL A 111 -15.26 15.89 -14.86
N ARG A 112 -14.86 16.84 -13.99
CA ARG A 112 -14.18 16.54 -12.73
C ARG A 112 -15.03 15.66 -11.83
N LEU A 113 -16.30 16.02 -11.63
CA LEU A 113 -17.22 15.27 -10.78
C LEU A 113 -17.47 13.85 -11.32
N ALA A 114 -17.58 13.69 -12.65
CA ALA A 114 -17.63 12.38 -13.29
C ALA A 114 -16.36 11.56 -13.04
N GLY A 115 -15.17 12.15 -13.19
CA GLY A 115 -13.91 11.48 -12.90
C GLY A 115 -13.78 11.04 -11.45
N LEU A 116 -14.29 11.83 -10.50
CA LEU A 116 -14.32 11.49 -9.08
C LEU A 116 -15.22 10.27 -8.79
N LEU A 117 -16.42 10.24 -9.39
CA LEU A 117 -17.48 9.33 -8.98
C LEU A 117 -17.60 8.07 -9.85
N HIS A 118 -16.80 7.92 -10.91
CA HIS A 118 -16.92 6.82 -11.87
C HIS A 118 -16.80 5.41 -11.26
N ASP A 119 -16.08 5.31 -10.14
CA ASP A 119 -15.69 4.05 -9.50
C ASP A 119 -16.37 3.82 -8.14
N ILE A 120 -17.31 4.70 -7.74
CA ILE A 120 -17.92 4.64 -6.40
C ILE A 120 -18.76 3.38 -6.17
N GLY A 121 -19.20 2.74 -7.26
CA GLY A 121 -19.99 1.51 -7.26
C GLY A 121 -19.19 0.21 -7.21
N HIS A 122 -17.86 0.23 -7.10
CA HIS A 122 -17.07 -1.00 -6.95
C HIS A 122 -17.40 -1.76 -5.66
N GLY A 123 -17.33 -3.10 -5.71
CA GLY A 123 -17.53 -4.00 -4.57
C GLY A 123 -16.24 -4.50 -3.92
N PRO A 124 -16.33 -5.38 -2.90
CA PRO A 124 -15.18 -6.00 -2.26
C PRO A 124 -14.20 -6.62 -3.26
N PHE A 125 -12.93 -6.28 -3.16
CA PHE A 125 -11.86 -6.73 -4.06
C PHE A 125 -12.08 -6.32 -5.52
N SER A 126 -12.77 -5.20 -5.74
CA SER A 126 -12.92 -4.55 -7.03
C SER A 126 -13.55 -5.46 -8.10
N HIS A 127 -12.86 -5.77 -9.19
CA HIS A 127 -13.39 -6.59 -10.28
C HIS A 127 -13.63 -8.05 -9.89
N MET A 128 -13.00 -8.54 -8.81
CA MET A 128 -13.26 -9.90 -8.33
C MET A 128 -14.74 -10.07 -7.91
N PHE A 129 -15.34 -9.04 -7.30
CA PHE A 129 -16.74 -9.08 -6.88
C PHE A 129 -17.68 -9.35 -8.07
N GLU A 130 -17.56 -8.50 -9.10
CA GLU A 130 -18.49 -8.51 -10.23
C GLU A 130 -18.20 -9.66 -11.22
N ARG A 131 -16.93 -10.02 -11.42
CA ARG A 131 -16.52 -10.96 -12.47
C ARG A 131 -16.42 -12.40 -12.00
N GLU A 132 -16.23 -12.63 -10.70
CA GLU A 132 -15.95 -13.97 -10.16
C GLU A 132 -16.97 -14.38 -9.09
N PHE A 133 -17.33 -13.50 -8.16
CA PHE A 133 -18.26 -13.82 -7.06
C PHE A 133 -19.73 -13.77 -7.50
N LEU A 134 -20.23 -12.62 -7.98
CA LEU A 134 -21.64 -12.46 -8.33
C LEU A 134 -22.16 -13.50 -9.34
N PRO A 135 -21.41 -13.88 -10.39
CA PRO A 135 -21.87 -14.91 -11.34
C PRO A 135 -22.07 -16.30 -10.71
N GLN A 136 -21.47 -16.58 -9.54
CA GLN A 136 -21.64 -17.85 -8.84
C GLN A 136 -22.87 -17.88 -7.91
N VAL A 137 -23.35 -16.72 -7.47
CA VAL A 137 -24.48 -16.62 -6.54
C VAL A 137 -25.75 -16.06 -7.19
N ILE A 138 -25.62 -15.42 -8.36
CA ILE A 138 -26.74 -14.86 -9.13
C ILE A 138 -26.69 -15.37 -10.57
N SER A 139 -27.73 -16.12 -10.96
CA SER A 139 -27.89 -16.58 -12.34
C SER A 139 -28.15 -15.42 -13.29
N ASN A 140 -27.44 -15.38 -14.43
CA ASN A 140 -27.55 -14.32 -15.45
C ASN A 140 -27.36 -12.89 -14.90
N CYS A 141 -26.43 -12.72 -13.96
CA CYS A 141 -26.12 -11.42 -13.36
C CYS A 141 -25.68 -10.41 -14.43
N GLN A 142 -26.45 -9.34 -14.64
CA GLN A 142 -26.10 -8.18 -15.47
C GLN A 142 -25.66 -6.98 -14.62
N TRP A 143 -25.10 -7.25 -13.43
CA TRP A 143 -24.65 -6.19 -12.54
C TRP A 143 -23.31 -5.62 -13.01
N SER A 144 -23.15 -4.30 -12.92
CA SER A 144 -21.87 -3.64 -13.18
C SER A 144 -21.61 -2.53 -12.16
N HIS A 145 -20.34 -2.30 -11.83
CA HIS A 145 -19.95 -1.23 -10.92
C HIS A 145 -20.29 0.16 -11.47
N GLU A 146 -20.32 0.36 -12.80
CA GLU A 146 -20.71 1.63 -13.43
C GLU A 146 -22.19 1.95 -13.16
N SER A 147 -23.07 0.94 -13.28
CA SER A 147 -24.50 1.08 -12.99
C SER A 147 -24.73 1.34 -11.50
N MET A 148 -24.00 0.64 -10.62
CA MET A 148 -24.06 0.91 -9.19
C MET A 148 -23.48 2.29 -8.84
N SER A 149 -22.48 2.78 -9.56
CA SER A 149 -21.91 4.12 -9.35
C SER A 149 -22.98 5.18 -9.56
N VAL A 150 -23.76 5.06 -10.63
CA VAL A 150 -24.90 5.94 -10.90
C VAL A 150 -25.94 5.91 -9.77
N ASN A 151 -26.33 4.72 -9.31
CA ASN A 151 -27.31 4.58 -8.22
C ASN A 151 -26.78 5.15 -6.89
N MET A 152 -25.49 4.96 -6.62
CA MET A 152 -24.82 5.48 -5.43
C MET A 152 -24.73 7.00 -5.44
N ILE A 153 -24.54 7.63 -6.62
CA ILE A 153 -24.55 9.09 -6.76
C ILE A 153 -25.92 9.64 -6.36
N ASP A 154 -27.00 9.05 -6.84
CA ASP A 154 -28.36 9.48 -6.49
C ASP A 154 -28.61 9.31 -4.98
N HIS A 155 -28.20 8.17 -4.40
CA HIS A 155 -28.30 7.94 -2.96
C HIS A 155 -27.52 8.96 -2.12
N ILE A 156 -26.30 9.35 -2.53
CA ILE A 156 -25.49 10.36 -1.83
C ILE A 156 -26.18 11.73 -1.88
N VAL A 157 -26.66 12.12 -3.06
CA VAL A 157 -27.34 13.42 -3.23
C VAL A 157 -28.58 13.50 -2.36
N ASP A 158 -29.39 12.44 -2.35
CA ASP A 158 -30.63 12.39 -1.58
C ASP A 158 -30.38 12.38 -0.07
N THR A 159 -29.44 11.56 0.40
CA THR A 159 -29.12 11.36 1.82
C THR A 159 -28.45 12.58 2.45
N HIS A 160 -27.50 13.19 1.74
CA HIS A 160 -26.73 14.32 2.24
C HIS A 160 -27.26 15.69 1.77
N HIS A 161 -28.40 15.69 1.08
CA HIS A 161 -29.06 16.89 0.54
C HIS A 161 -28.09 17.80 -0.24
N ILE A 162 -27.26 17.19 -1.10
CA ILE A 162 -26.24 17.92 -1.86
C ILE A 162 -26.93 18.76 -2.93
N ASP A 163 -26.90 20.08 -2.76
CA ASP A 163 -27.33 21.02 -3.80
C ASP A 163 -26.38 20.95 -5.01
N VAL A 164 -26.88 20.36 -6.09
CA VAL A 164 -26.21 20.17 -7.38
C VAL A 164 -27.24 20.26 -8.51
N ASP A 165 -26.84 20.86 -9.62
CA ASP A 165 -27.69 21.01 -10.80
C ASP A 165 -28.10 19.64 -11.41
N ALA A 166 -29.40 19.46 -11.66
CA ALA A 166 -29.93 18.19 -12.16
C ALA A 166 -29.38 17.84 -13.56
N GLN A 167 -29.12 18.84 -14.40
CA GLN A 167 -28.53 18.62 -15.71
C GLN A 167 -27.05 18.22 -15.61
N MET A 168 -26.33 18.71 -14.59
CA MET A 168 -24.95 18.32 -14.29
C MET A 168 -24.91 16.87 -13.84
N LEU A 169 -25.77 16.48 -12.89
CA LEU A 169 -25.88 15.09 -12.45
C LEU A 169 -26.18 14.14 -13.60
N LYS A 170 -27.10 14.52 -14.49
CA LYS A 170 -27.39 13.73 -15.69
C LYS A 170 -26.13 13.56 -16.56
N ARG A 171 -25.41 14.65 -16.85
CA ARG A 171 -24.17 14.59 -17.65
C ARG A 171 -23.09 13.73 -16.97
N VAL A 172 -22.94 13.84 -15.65
CA VAL A 172 -22.01 13.02 -14.86
C VAL A 172 -22.34 11.53 -15.03
N LYS A 173 -23.61 11.15 -14.82
CA LYS A 173 -24.06 9.76 -14.96
C LYS A 173 -23.86 9.25 -16.39
N ASP A 174 -24.20 10.06 -17.40
CA ASP A 174 -24.01 9.74 -18.81
C ASP A 174 -22.51 9.56 -19.16
N MET A 175 -21.61 10.32 -18.54
CA MET A 175 -20.14 10.17 -18.72
C MET A 175 -19.62 8.88 -18.11
N ILE A 176 -20.13 8.47 -16.95
CA ILE A 176 -19.73 7.22 -16.28
C ILE A 176 -20.17 6.00 -17.11
N LEU A 177 -21.38 6.06 -17.68
CA LEU A 177 -21.92 4.98 -18.51
C LEU A 177 -21.40 5.00 -19.96
N ALA A 178 -20.59 5.98 -20.36
CA ALA A 178 -20.28 6.27 -21.76
C ALA A 178 -19.56 5.12 -22.50
N SER A 179 -18.79 4.30 -21.79
CA SER A 179 -18.10 3.12 -22.34
C SER A 179 -18.85 1.80 -22.17
N THR A 180 -20.07 1.84 -21.62
CA THR A 180 -20.87 0.64 -21.33
C THR A 180 -21.93 0.39 -22.41
N GLU A 181 -22.50 -0.81 -22.42
CA GLU A 181 -23.66 -1.15 -23.26
C GLU A 181 -24.93 -0.37 -22.91
N TYR A 182 -24.99 0.24 -21.72
CA TYR A 182 -26.11 1.07 -21.25
C TYR A 182 -26.01 2.53 -21.71
N SER A 183 -24.98 2.88 -22.46
CA SER A 183 -24.77 4.24 -22.98
C SER A 183 -25.96 4.68 -23.84
N GLN A 184 -26.66 5.75 -23.41
CA GLN A 184 -27.75 6.38 -24.16
C GLN A 184 -27.26 7.61 -24.96
N LEU A 185 -25.94 7.76 -25.13
CA LEU A 185 -25.33 8.91 -25.78
C LEU A 185 -25.73 9.00 -27.26
N ASN A 186 -26.47 10.05 -27.59
CA ASN A 186 -26.79 10.40 -28.98
C ASN A 186 -25.53 10.91 -29.71
N SER A 187 -25.35 10.52 -30.97
CA SER A 187 -24.26 11.02 -31.83
C SER A 187 -24.26 12.54 -31.99
N ASN A 188 -25.42 13.19 -31.81
CA ASN A 188 -25.60 14.64 -31.89
C ASN A 188 -25.50 15.37 -30.53
N ALA A 189 -24.99 14.71 -29.48
CA ALA A 189 -24.83 15.36 -28.17
C ALA A 189 -23.92 16.59 -28.26
N GLU A 190 -24.36 17.70 -27.69
CA GLU A 190 -23.57 18.92 -27.56
C GLU A 190 -22.29 18.63 -26.75
N LYS A 191 -21.13 19.12 -27.22
CA LYS A 191 -19.81 18.89 -26.57
C LYS A 191 -19.51 17.42 -26.25
N ARG A 192 -19.89 16.50 -27.15
CA ARG A 192 -19.65 15.05 -27.06
C ARG A 192 -18.19 14.67 -26.77
N PHE A 193 -17.22 15.50 -27.15
CA PHE A 193 -15.80 15.28 -26.83
C PHE A 193 -15.53 15.22 -25.31
N LEU A 194 -16.36 15.85 -24.47
CA LEU A 194 -16.20 15.77 -23.00
C LEU A 194 -16.42 14.36 -22.47
N TYR A 195 -17.27 13.57 -23.13
CA TYR A 195 -17.56 12.18 -22.79
C TYR A 195 -16.45 11.21 -23.21
N ASP A 196 -15.46 11.68 -23.98
CA ASP A 196 -14.27 10.90 -24.32
C ASP A 196 -13.19 10.98 -23.22
N ILE A 197 -13.40 11.79 -22.18
CA ILE A 197 -12.38 12.08 -21.15
C ILE A 197 -12.35 11.03 -20.05
N VAL A 198 -13.49 10.73 -19.41
CA VAL A 198 -13.56 9.89 -18.20
C VAL A 198 -13.68 8.40 -18.55
N ALA A 199 -14.63 8.04 -19.42
CA ALA A 199 -14.87 6.66 -19.84
C ALA A 199 -15.12 6.63 -21.36
N ASN A 200 -14.06 6.40 -22.14
CA ASN A 200 -14.11 6.62 -23.58
C ASN A 200 -14.68 5.41 -24.32
N GLY A 201 -15.98 5.42 -24.59
CA GLY A 201 -16.64 4.36 -25.37
C GLY A 201 -16.26 4.30 -26.85
N ARG A 202 -15.60 5.31 -27.43
CA ARG A 202 -15.21 5.30 -28.86
C ARG A 202 -13.97 4.44 -29.10
N ASN A 203 -12.94 4.65 -28.29
CA ASN A 203 -11.63 4.04 -28.51
C ASN A 203 -10.89 3.61 -27.24
N GLY A 204 -11.48 3.83 -26.06
CA GLY A 204 -10.90 3.42 -24.78
C GLY A 204 -9.65 4.20 -24.37
N ILE A 205 -9.42 5.41 -24.89
CA ILE A 205 -8.39 6.32 -24.38
C ILE A 205 -9.05 7.33 -23.44
N ASP A 206 -8.84 7.16 -22.15
CA ASP A 206 -9.46 7.97 -21.08
C ASP A 206 -8.49 8.18 -19.90
N VAL A 207 -8.84 9.13 -19.04
CA VAL A 207 -8.02 9.52 -17.89
C VAL A 207 -8.02 8.49 -16.76
N ASP A 208 -9.02 7.60 -16.71
CA ASP A 208 -9.00 6.40 -15.84
C ASP A 208 -7.73 5.57 -16.09
N LYS A 209 -7.50 5.20 -17.35
CA LYS A 209 -6.28 4.49 -17.77
C LYS A 209 -5.01 5.26 -17.50
N PHE A 210 -5.04 6.58 -17.62
CA PHE A 210 -3.85 7.39 -17.38
C PHE A 210 -3.44 7.35 -15.90
N ASP A 211 -4.40 7.35 -14.97
CA ASP A 211 -4.11 7.19 -13.54
C ASP A 211 -3.65 5.77 -13.22
N TYR A 212 -4.48 4.75 -13.49
CA TYR A 212 -4.19 3.41 -12.97
C TYR A 212 -2.92 2.82 -13.57
N LEU A 213 -2.59 3.09 -14.84
CA LEU A 213 -1.35 2.55 -15.42
C LEU A 213 -0.11 3.06 -14.70
N VAL A 214 -0.11 4.33 -14.28
CA VAL A 214 1.01 4.91 -13.54
C VAL A 214 0.97 4.47 -12.07
N ARG A 215 -0.20 4.52 -11.44
CA ARG A 215 -0.40 4.18 -10.02
C ARG A 215 -0.10 2.71 -9.75
N ASP A 216 -0.67 1.80 -10.55
CA ASP A 216 -0.50 0.35 -10.39
C ASP A 216 0.93 -0.07 -10.66
N SER A 217 1.56 0.46 -11.71
CA SER A 217 2.97 0.20 -12.00
C SER A 217 3.84 0.64 -10.83
N ARG A 218 3.64 1.86 -10.32
CA ARG A 218 4.39 2.40 -9.17
C ARG A 218 4.20 1.56 -7.91
N ALA A 219 2.98 1.13 -7.62
CA ALA A 219 2.63 0.34 -6.44
C ALA A 219 3.21 -1.09 -6.50
N CYS A 220 3.17 -1.71 -7.68
CA CYS A 220 3.79 -3.02 -7.93
C CYS A 220 5.31 -2.96 -8.12
N GLY A 221 5.90 -1.75 -8.13
CA GLY A 221 7.32 -1.51 -8.38
C GLY A 221 7.76 -1.77 -9.82
N LEU A 222 6.82 -1.80 -10.77
CA LEU A 222 7.08 -1.95 -12.20
C LEU A 222 7.31 -0.58 -12.86
N GLY A 223 8.07 -0.56 -13.96
CA GLY A 223 8.20 0.63 -14.79
C GLY A 223 6.95 0.86 -15.65
N CYS A 224 6.47 2.12 -15.72
CA CYS A 224 5.41 2.50 -16.65
C CYS A 224 6.02 3.09 -17.93
N ASN A 225 5.85 2.38 -19.06
CA ASN A 225 6.42 2.79 -20.36
C ASN A 225 5.56 3.83 -21.10
N PHE A 226 4.36 4.12 -20.60
CA PHE A 226 3.42 5.07 -21.19
C PHE A 226 3.52 6.43 -20.48
N GLN A 227 3.53 7.51 -21.28
CA GLN A 227 3.57 8.90 -20.79
C GLN A 227 2.36 9.66 -21.32
N PHE A 228 1.34 9.82 -20.48
CA PHE A 228 0.08 10.48 -20.85
C PHE A 228 0.22 12.00 -21.05
N GLN A 229 1.22 12.64 -20.43
CA GLN A 229 1.40 14.10 -20.47
C GLN A 229 1.56 14.59 -21.90
N ARG A 230 2.41 13.90 -22.69
CA ARG A 230 2.63 14.20 -24.10
C ARG A 230 1.37 14.01 -24.95
N LEU A 231 0.59 12.97 -24.67
CA LEU A 231 -0.65 12.68 -25.40
C LEU A 231 -1.70 13.77 -25.12
N THR A 232 -1.87 14.14 -23.85
CA THR A 232 -2.81 15.19 -23.42
C THR A 232 -2.37 16.61 -23.82
N GLU A 233 -1.08 16.89 -23.96
CA GLU A 233 -0.55 18.17 -24.46
C GLU A 233 -0.77 18.39 -25.96
N THR A 234 -0.92 17.31 -26.72
CA THR A 234 -0.92 17.37 -28.20
C THR A 234 -2.25 17.01 -28.83
N MET A 235 -3.27 16.69 -28.03
CA MET A 235 -4.63 16.40 -28.51
C MET A 235 -5.36 17.65 -29.00
N ARG A 236 -6.32 17.46 -29.91
CA ARG A 236 -7.21 18.50 -30.46
C ARG A 236 -8.61 17.93 -30.58
N VAL A 237 -9.65 18.73 -30.39
CA VAL A 237 -11.02 18.35 -30.73
C VAL A 237 -11.30 18.67 -32.20
N MET A 238 -11.78 17.68 -32.95
CA MET A 238 -12.19 17.80 -34.35
C MET A 238 -13.49 17.01 -34.57
N ASP A 239 -14.51 17.67 -35.11
CA ASP A 239 -15.88 17.12 -35.22
C ASP A 239 -16.42 16.53 -33.90
N ASN A 240 -16.26 17.27 -32.80
CA ASN A 240 -16.78 16.91 -31.48
C ASN A 240 -16.20 15.58 -30.92
N GLU A 241 -14.97 15.25 -31.30
CA GLU A 241 -14.18 14.07 -30.88
C GLU A 241 -12.75 14.47 -30.54
N ILE A 242 -12.17 13.88 -29.49
CA ILE A 242 -10.75 14.06 -29.16
C ILE A 242 -9.89 13.26 -30.15
N CYS A 243 -9.08 13.98 -30.94
CA CYS A 243 -8.15 13.44 -31.94
C CYS A 243 -6.70 13.68 -31.50
N TYR A 244 -5.78 12.84 -31.99
CA TYR A 244 -4.37 12.87 -31.59
C TYR A 244 -3.45 13.21 -32.76
N ARG A 245 -2.30 13.82 -32.48
CA ARG A 245 -1.32 14.08 -33.55
C ARG A 245 -0.79 12.75 -34.10
N ALA A 246 -0.68 12.62 -35.42
CA ALA A 246 -0.27 11.37 -36.08
C ALA A 246 1.08 10.83 -35.60
N LYS A 247 2.00 11.69 -35.15
CA LYS A 247 3.29 11.28 -34.55
C LYS A 247 3.15 10.53 -33.22
N GLU A 248 2.00 10.61 -32.56
CA GLU A 248 1.72 10.00 -31.26
C GLU A 248 1.19 8.56 -31.37
N TYR A 249 1.02 8.00 -32.56
CA TYR A 249 0.54 6.61 -32.74
C TYR A 249 1.35 5.58 -31.95
N ARG A 250 2.66 5.81 -31.77
CA ARG A 250 3.53 4.96 -30.94
C ARG A 250 3.24 5.11 -29.45
N ASN A 251 2.89 6.31 -28.99
CA ASN A 251 2.54 6.55 -27.60
C ASN A 251 1.16 5.92 -27.28
N VAL A 252 0.22 6.00 -28.21
CA VAL A 252 -1.06 5.27 -28.16
C VAL A 252 -0.83 3.76 -28.12
N HIS A 253 0.06 3.21 -28.95
CA HIS A 253 0.41 1.79 -28.85
C HIS A 253 1.02 1.44 -27.49
N LYS A 254 1.91 2.28 -26.95
CA LYS A 254 2.49 2.10 -25.60
C LYS A 254 1.43 2.08 -24.51
N LEU A 255 0.37 2.88 -24.60
CA LEU A 255 -0.76 2.86 -23.67
C LEU A 255 -1.37 1.44 -23.60
N PHE A 256 -1.81 0.91 -24.74
CA PHE A 256 -2.47 -0.40 -24.78
C PHE A 256 -1.52 -1.56 -24.49
N ALA A 257 -0.26 -1.47 -24.92
CA ALA A 257 0.77 -2.46 -24.59
C ALA A 257 1.05 -2.50 -23.08
N THR A 258 1.20 -1.34 -22.43
CA THR A 258 1.42 -1.26 -20.97
C THR A 258 0.23 -1.85 -20.22
N ARG A 259 -1.01 -1.57 -20.66
CA ARG A 259 -2.21 -2.20 -20.11
C ARG A 259 -2.14 -3.73 -20.22
N ALA A 260 -1.88 -4.26 -21.42
CA ALA A 260 -1.81 -5.70 -21.64
C ALA A 260 -0.69 -6.38 -20.81
N ASP A 261 0.43 -5.70 -20.62
CA ASP A 261 1.54 -6.19 -19.80
C ASP A 261 1.17 -6.26 -18.32
N LEU A 262 0.43 -5.28 -17.78
CA LEU A 262 -0.09 -5.33 -16.41
C LEU A 262 -1.13 -6.45 -16.24
N TYR A 263 -2.02 -6.69 -17.21
CA TYR A 263 -2.92 -7.85 -17.17
C TYR A 263 -2.14 -9.16 -17.12
N ARG A 264 -1.08 -9.31 -17.92
CA ARG A 264 -0.29 -10.53 -17.99
C ARG A 264 0.58 -10.76 -16.75
N THR A 265 1.15 -9.70 -16.20
CA THR A 265 2.18 -9.77 -15.15
C THR A 265 1.59 -9.63 -13.73
N VAL A 266 0.54 -8.81 -13.58
CA VAL A 266 -0.01 -8.40 -12.29
C VAL A 266 -1.43 -8.94 -12.12
N TYR A 267 -2.41 -8.39 -12.85
CA TYR A 267 -3.83 -8.60 -12.55
C TYR A 267 -4.26 -10.05 -12.70
N THR A 268 -3.64 -10.80 -13.61
CA THR A 268 -3.95 -12.21 -13.85
C THR A 268 -2.80 -13.13 -13.43
N HIS A 269 -1.88 -12.66 -12.60
CA HIS A 269 -0.76 -13.46 -12.14
C HIS A 269 -1.26 -14.79 -11.52
N PRO A 270 -0.66 -15.96 -11.83
CA PRO A 270 -1.21 -17.26 -11.44
C PRO A 270 -1.47 -17.43 -9.94
N LYS A 271 -0.62 -16.87 -9.08
CA LYS A 271 -0.84 -16.89 -7.62
C LYS A 271 -1.92 -15.91 -7.17
N VAL A 272 -2.11 -14.78 -7.86
CA VAL A 272 -3.20 -13.84 -7.55
C VAL A 272 -4.52 -14.53 -7.84
N LYS A 273 -4.68 -15.12 -9.04
CA LYS A 273 -5.86 -15.91 -9.39
C LYS A 273 -6.13 -17.07 -8.44
N ALA A 274 -5.11 -17.78 -7.97
CA ALA A 274 -5.30 -18.85 -6.98
C ALA A 274 -5.92 -18.33 -5.67
N ILE A 275 -5.51 -17.15 -5.21
CA ILE A 275 -6.02 -16.52 -3.99
C ILE A 275 -7.43 -15.96 -4.22
N GLU A 276 -7.67 -15.31 -5.36
CA GLU A 276 -9.00 -14.84 -5.75
C GLU A 276 -10.01 -15.99 -5.75
N LEU A 277 -9.67 -17.11 -6.39
CA LEU A 277 -10.54 -18.30 -6.42
C LEU A 277 -10.86 -18.84 -5.02
N MET A 278 -9.88 -18.85 -4.10
CA MET A 278 -10.11 -19.27 -2.71
C MET A 278 -11.01 -18.30 -1.95
N ILE A 279 -10.81 -17.00 -2.13
CA ILE A 279 -11.63 -15.98 -1.48
C ILE A 279 -13.05 -15.99 -2.05
N VAL A 280 -13.22 -16.17 -3.36
CA VAL A 280 -14.53 -16.33 -3.98
C VAL A 280 -15.22 -17.57 -3.43
N ASP A 281 -14.55 -18.73 -3.36
CA ASP A 281 -15.10 -19.93 -2.74
C ASP A 281 -15.54 -19.68 -1.28
N ALA A 282 -14.75 -18.92 -0.51
CA ALA A 282 -15.09 -18.54 0.86
C ALA A 282 -16.33 -17.61 0.91
N MET A 283 -16.39 -16.59 0.06
CA MET A 283 -17.51 -15.66 -0.02
C MET A 283 -18.80 -16.36 -0.48
N VAL A 284 -18.72 -17.27 -1.45
CA VAL A 284 -19.87 -18.09 -1.90
C VAL A 284 -20.41 -18.91 -0.74
N LYS A 285 -19.53 -19.57 0.03
CA LYS A 285 -19.92 -20.34 1.22
C LYS A 285 -20.51 -19.48 2.33
N ALA A 286 -20.05 -18.24 2.47
CA ALA A 286 -20.58 -17.30 3.46
C ALA A 286 -21.86 -16.58 3.00
N ASN A 287 -22.19 -16.60 1.70
CA ASN A 287 -23.22 -15.77 1.11
C ASN A 287 -24.61 -15.99 1.73
N ASP A 288 -25.02 -17.25 1.92
CA ASP A 288 -26.36 -17.56 2.42
C ASP A 288 -26.56 -17.10 3.86
N HIS A 289 -25.49 -17.06 4.65
CA HIS A 289 -25.53 -16.64 6.04
C HIS A 289 -25.37 -15.12 6.21
N LEU A 290 -24.45 -14.50 5.45
CA LEU A 290 -24.17 -13.06 5.54
C LEU A 290 -25.03 -12.21 4.58
N GLY A 291 -25.75 -12.84 3.66
CA GLY A 291 -26.57 -12.16 2.66
C GLY A 291 -25.77 -11.27 1.71
N ILE A 292 -24.50 -11.60 1.40
CA ILE A 292 -23.57 -10.72 0.67
C ILE A 292 -24.18 -10.21 -0.65
N SER A 293 -24.81 -11.09 -1.43
CA SER A 293 -25.45 -10.74 -2.71
C SER A 293 -26.71 -9.87 -2.55
N SER A 294 -27.31 -9.80 -1.37
CA SER A 294 -28.52 -8.99 -1.13
C SER A 294 -28.25 -7.49 -1.14
N TYR A 295 -27.03 -7.08 -0.75
CA TYR A 295 -26.60 -5.69 -0.67
C TYR A 295 -26.58 -4.98 -2.02
N ILE A 296 -26.45 -5.71 -3.14
CA ILE A 296 -26.20 -5.11 -4.46
C ILE A 296 -27.41 -4.39 -5.07
N ASN A 297 -28.59 -4.55 -4.48
CA ASN A 297 -29.84 -3.99 -5.02
C ASN A 297 -30.21 -2.65 -4.38
N ASP A 298 -29.58 -2.28 -3.26
CA ASP A 298 -29.92 -1.09 -2.49
C ASP A 298 -28.63 -0.32 -2.13
N PRO A 299 -28.39 0.86 -2.74
CA PRO A 299 -27.23 1.69 -2.40
C PRO A 299 -27.10 2.03 -0.91
N SER A 300 -28.22 2.11 -0.17
CA SER A 300 -28.22 2.44 1.27
C SER A 300 -27.65 1.33 2.15
N GLU A 301 -27.66 0.10 1.63
CA GLU A 301 -26.98 -1.05 2.24
C GLU A 301 -25.62 -1.30 1.57
N TYR A 302 -25.53 -1.19 0.25
CA TYR A 302 -24.33 -1.53 -0.53
C TYR A 302 -23.07 -0.81 -0.07
N TRP A 303 -23.17 0.45 0.35
CA TRP A 303 -22.01 1.21 0.80
C TRP A 303 -21.35 0.62 2.07
N LYS A 304 -22.05 -0.22 2.83
CA LYS A 304 -21.52 -0.89 4.02
C LYS A 304 -20.65 -2.10 3.68
N LEU A 305 -20.65 -2.55 2.42
CA LEU A 305 -19.93 -3.73 1.96
C LEU A 305 -18.55 -3.34 1.40
N ASP A 306 -17.46 -3.82 1.99
CA ASP A 306 -16.08 -3.56 1.54
C ASP A 306 -15.15 -4.78 1.80
N ASP A 307 -13.83 -4.63 1.66
CA ASP A 307 -12.88 -5.74 1.82
C ASP A 307 -12.85 -6.31 3.25
N THR A 308 -13.42 -5.61 4.25
CA THR A 308 -13.51 -6.10 5.63
C THR A 308 -14.38 -7.34 5.79
N ILE A 309 -15.16 -7.70 4.77
CA ILE A 309 -15.93 -8.96 4.73
C ILE A 309 -15.06 -10.19 5.01
N LEU A 310 -13.78 -10.19 4.59
CA LEU A 310 -12.87 -11.29 4.90
C LEU A 310 -12.63 -11.41 6.40
N LYS A 311 -12.44 -10.28 7.09
CA LYS A 311 -12.20 -10.27 8.53
C LYS A 311 -13.45 -10.67 9.30
N ILE A 312 -14.63 -10.27 8.82
CA ILE A 312 -15.92 -10.68 9.37
C ILE A 312 -16.02 -12.21 9.32
N ILE A 313 -15.76 -12.84 8.17
CA ILE A 313 -15.78 -14.31 8.03
C ILE A 313 -14.68 -14.97 8.88
N GLU A 314 -13.48 -14.39 8.92
CA GLU A 314 -12.30 -14.91 9.63
C GLU A 314 -12.53 -14.99 11.15
N THR A 315 -13.26 -14.03 11.72
CA THR A 315 -13.42 -13.87 13.17
C THR A 315 -14.79 -14.28 13.69
N ALA A 316 -15.78 -14.44 12.83
CA ALA A 316 -17.12 -14.87 13.22
C ALA A 316 -17.07 -16.21 13.96
N PRO A 317 -17.74 -16.34 15.12
CA PRO A 317 -17.78 -17.59 15.88
C PRO A 317 -18.75 -18.61 15.27
N ASP A 318 -19.62 -18.17 14.34
CA ASP A 318 -20.71 -18.95 13.79
C ASP A 318 -20.21 -20.23 13.10
N PRO A 319 -20.76 -21.42 13.45
CA PRO A 319 -20.41 -22.69 12.82
C PRO A 319 -20.70 -22.73 11.32
N GLU A 320 -21.74 -22.02 10.87
CA GLU A 320 -22.15 -21.91 9.47
C GLU A 320 -21.05 -21.30 8.59
N LEU A 321 -20.20 -20.45 9.18
CA LEU A 321 -19.07 -19.82 8.50
C LEU A 321 -17.76 -20.64 8.61
N ALA A 322 -17.78 -21.82 9.24
CA ALA A 322 -16.55 -22.59 9.51
C ALA A 322 -15.77 -22.96 8.24
N GLU A 323 -16.45 -23.37 7.16
CA GLU A 323 -15.78 -23.73 5.91
C GLU A 323 -15.19 -22.50 5.19
N ALA A 324 -15.93 -21.39 5.19
CA ALA A 324 -15.47 -20.13 4.62
C ALA A 324 -14.25 -19.59 5.40
N ARG A 325 -14.33 -19.68 6.74
CA ARG A 325 -13.25 -19.32 7.67
C ARG A 325 -12.01 -20.18 7.45
N ASP A 326 -12.14 -21.49 7.27
CA ASP A 326 -11.01 -22.37 6.98
C ASP A 326 -10.28 -21.98 5.68
N LEU A 327 -11.02 -21.66 4.62
CA LEU A 327 -10.43 -21.20 3.35
C LEU A 327 -9.62 -19.91 3.53
N ILE A 328 -10.14 -18.95 4.30
CA ILE A 328 -9.42 -17.69 4.59
C ILE A 328 -8.16 -17.97 5.41
N LEU A 329 -8.25 -18.80 6.45
CA LEU A 329 -7.09 -19.18 7.27
C LEU A 329 -6.02 -19.92 6.45
N ARG A 330 -6.43 -20.79 5.53
CA ARG A 330 -5.50 -21.41 4.56
C ARG A 330 -4.82 -20.38 3.67
N VAL A 331 -5.53 -19.33 3.22
CA VAL A 331 -4.91 -18.22 2.49
C VAL A 331 -3.85 -17.51 3.35
N ARG A 332 -4.14 -17.26 4.64
CA ARG A 332 -3.18 -16.67 5.59
C ARG A 332 -1.94 -17.56 5.76
N ARG A 333 -2.12 -18.86 5.96
CA ARG A 333 -1.03 -19.85 6.07
C ARG A 333 -0.34 -20.20 4.75
N ARG A 334 -0.70 -19.53 3.66
CA ARG A 334 -0.18 -19.77 2.30
C ARG A 334 -0.42 -21.19 1.78
N GLU A 335 -1.43 -21.88 2.30
CA GLU A 335 -1.93 -23.20 1.89
C GLU A 335 -2.87 -23.09 0.68
N LEU A 336 -2.35 -22.44 -0.37
CA LEU A 336 -3.11 -22.02 -1.53
C LEU A 336 -3.54 -23.18 -2.44
N TYR A 337 -4.50 -22.91 -3.32
CA TYR A 337 -4.72 -23.76 -4.50
C TYR A 337 -3.44 -23.84 -5.35
N GLN A 338 -3.13 -25.05 -5.80
CA GLN A 338 -1.86 -25.36 -6.45
C GLN A 338 -1.98 -25.19 -7.96
N PHE A 339 -1.28 -24.18 -8.48
CA PHE A 339 -1.12 -24.01 -9.93
C PHE A 339 -0.49 -25.25 -10.56
N CYS A 340 -1.25 -25.89 -11.45
CA CYS A 340 -0.83 -27.07 -12.20
C CYS A 340 -0.10 -26.61 -13.47
N ASN A 341 -0.82 -26.03 -14.44
CA ASN A 341 -0.22 -25.48 -15.65
C ASN A 341 -1.12 -24.45 -16.35
N GLU A 342 -0.62 -23.85 -17.41
CA GLU A 342 -1.34 -22.94 -18.30
C GLU A 342 -0.96 -23.12 -19.77
N TYR A 343 -1.84 -22.70 -20.67
CA TYR A 343 -1.48 -22.49 -22.08
C TYR A 343 -2.22 -21.27 -22.65
N ALA A 344 -1.58 -20.62 -23.63
CA ALA A 344 -2.25 -19.65 -24.49
C ALA A 344 -2.92 -20.41 -25.64
N VAL A 345 -4.20 -20.16 -25.88
CA VAL A 345 -4.95 -20.78 -26.97
C VAL A 345 -4.25 -20.44 -28.30
N PRO A 346 -3.92 -21.44 -29.14
CA PRO A 346 -3.26 -21.17 -30.42
C PRO A 346 -4.03 -20.17 -31.28
N LYS A 347 -3.30 -19.24 -31.95
CA LYS A 347 -3.90 -18.12 -32.71
C LYS A 347 -4.99 -18.58 -33.68
N ASP A 348 -4.77 -19.68 -34.39
CA ASP A 348 -5.70 -20.23 -35.39
C ASP A 348 -6.94 -20.93 -34.77
N LYS A 349 -6.99 -21.08 -33.45
CA LYS A 349 -8.08 -21.75 -32.71
C LYS A 349 -8.94 -20.79 -31.89
N ILE A 350 -8.51 -19.54 -31.73
CA ILE A 350 -9.20 -18.53 -30.90
C ILE A 350 -10.67 -18.34 -31.34
N ASP A 351 -10.96 -18.38 -32.64
CA ASP A 351 -12.32 -18.19 -33.18
C ASP A 351 -13.33 -19.25 -32.72
N HIS A 352 -12.87 -20.46 -32.45
CA HIS A 352 -13.71 -21.59 -32.07
C HIS A 352 -13.53 -21.98 -30.60
N PHE A 353 -12.84 -21.14 -29.82
CA PHE A 353 -12.58 -21.42 -28.42
C PHE A 353 -13.87 -21.41 -27.59
N LYS A 354 -14.04 -22.45 -26.78
CA LYS A 354 -15.05 -22.52 -25.72
C LYS A 354 -14.33 -22.48 -24.38
N ALA A 355 -14.91 -21.76 -23.41
CA ALA A 355 -14.36 -21.71 -22.07
C ALA A 355 -14.18 -23.13 -21.51
N VAL A 356 -12.98 -23.42 -21.02
CA VAL A 356 -12.63 -24.73 -20.47
C VAL A 356 -13.19 -24.83 -19.06
N THR A 357 -13.82 -25.96 -18.76
CA THR A 357 -14.42 -26.25 -17.45
C THR A 357 -13.63 -27.32 -16.70
N ALA A 358 -13.86 -27.45 -15.39
CA ALA A 358 -13.29 -28.55 -14.61
C ALA A 358 -13.75 -29.92 -15.15
N GLN A 359 -15.00 -30.02 -15.64
CA GLN A 359 -15.54 -31.24 -16.24
C GLN A 359 -14.78 -31.65 -17.51
N ASP A 360 -14.37 -30.70 -18.36
CA ASP A 360 -13.56 -31.00 -19.54
C ASP A 360 -12.22 -31.65 -19.19
N ILE A 361 -11.63 -31.22 -18.07
CA ILE A 361 -10.38 -31.77 -17.54
C ILE A 361 -10.60 -33.19 -17.01
N ILE A 362 -11.66 -33.40 -16.21
CA ILE A 362 -11.99 -34.71 -15.63
C ILE A 362 -12.29 -35.74 -16.72
N CYS A 363 -13.04 -35.37 -17.75
CA CYS A 363 -13.29 -36.22 -18.93
C CYS A 363 -12.01 -36.61 -19.70
N SER A 364 -10.91 -35.88 -19.46
CA SER A 364 -9.59 -36.12 -20.06
C SER A 364 -8.64 -36.92 -19.18
N GLN A 365 -9.08 -37.31 -17.98
CA GLN A 365 -8.32 -38.18 -17.09
C GLN A 365 -8.15 -39.59 -17.69
N LYS A 366 -6.96 -40.18 -17.54
CA LYS A 366 -6.71 -41.60 -17.85
C LYS A 366 -6.98 -42.47 -16.62
N HIS A 367 -6.98 -43.79 -16.75
CA HIS A 367 -7.07 -44.69 -15.60
C HIS A 367 -5.85 -44.51 -14.67
N THR A 368 -5.97 -43.63 -13.68
CA THR A 368 -5.02 -43.39 -12.59
C THR A 368 -5.57 -43.95 -11.28
N SER A 369 -4.72 -44.08 -10.25
CA SER A 369 -5.13 -44.56 -8.92
C SER A 369 -6.06 -43.61 -8.16
N LEU A 370 -6.07 -42.32 -8.51
CA LEU A 370 -6.91 -41.29 -7.93
C LEU A 370 -8.04 -40.92 -8.90
N THR A 371 -9.28 -40.77 -8.43
CA THR A 371 -10.42 -40.29 -9.22
C THR A 371 -10.63 -38.81 -8.96
N LEU A 372 -10.57 -37.97 -10.01
CA LEU A 372 -10.78 -36.52 -9.87
C LEU A 372 -12.28 -36.19 -9.85
N LYS A 373 -12.66 -35.24 -9.01
CA LYS A 373 -14.01 -34.64 -8.98
C LYS A 373 -13.97 -33.17 -9.35
N GLU A 374 -15.13 -32.61 -9.69
CA GLU A 374 -15.25 -31.19 -10.04
C GLU A 374 -14.81 -30.28 -8.89
N GLU A 375 -15.16 -30.65 -7.66
CA GLU A 375 -14.75 -29.96 -6.43
C GLU A 375 -13.23 -29.91 -6.20
N ASP A 376 -12.44 -30.74 -6.90
CA ASP A 376 -10.99 -30.79 -6.74
C ASP A 376 -10.22 -29.82 -7.67
N ILE A 377 -10.89 -29.25 -8.68
CA ILE A 377 -10.25 -28.50 -9.77
C ILE A 377 -10.84 -27.09 -9.88
N SER A 378 -9.99 -26.08 -10.02
CA SER A 378 -10.40 -24.74 -10.46
C SER A 378 -9.78 -24.41 -11.81
N VAL A 379 -10.57 -23.83 -12.71
CA VAL A 379 -10.13 -23.42 -14.05
C VAL A 379 -10.38 -21.93 -14.22
N THR A 380 -9.39 -21.20 -14.75
CA THR A 380 -9.55 -19.79 -15.12
C THR A 380 -9.34 -19.61 -16.61
N ASN A 381 -10.30 -18.97 -17.28
CA ASN A 381 -10.23 -18.59 -18.69
C ASN A 381 -10.02 -17.08 -18.79
N VAL A 382 -8.79 -16.67 -19.09
CA VAL A 382 -8.36 -15.26 -19.01
C VAL A 382 -8.23 -14.67 -20.41
N LYS A 383 -9.01 -13.63 -20.69
CA LYS A 383 -8.89 -12.80 -21.89
C LYS A 383 -7.98 -11.61 -21.63
N ILE A 384 -6.98 -11.40 -22.48
CA ILE A 384 -6.13 -10.20 -22.47
C ILE A 384 -6.18 -9.59 -23.87
N ASP A 385 -6.44 -8.29 -23.98
CA ASP A 385 -6.51 -7.59 -25.24
C ASP A 385 -5.87 -6.20 -25.20
N LEU A 386 -5.70 -5.59 -26.38
CA LEU A 386 -5.31 -4.18 -26.52
C LEU A 386 -6.53 -3.24 -26.44
N ALA A 387 -7.46 -3.50 -25.51
CA ALA A 387 -8.68 -2.75 -25.20
C ALA A 387 -9.85 -2.85 -26.20
N ARG A 388 -9.67 -3.44 -27.38
CA ARG A 388 -10.76 -3.63 -28.37
C ARG A 388 -10.95 -5.09 -28.80
N GLY A 389 -10.77 -6.02 -27.86
CA GLY A 389 -10.90 -7.44 -28.18
C GLY A 389 -9.92 -7.85 -29.28
N ARG A 390 -10.44 -8.32 -30.41
CA ARG A 390 -9.63 -8.80 -31.54
C ARG A 390 -9.27 -7.71 -32.54
N GLU A 391 -9.85 -6.53 -32.43
CA GLU A 391 -9.65 -5.44 -33.37
C GLU A 391 -8.39 -4.65 -33.04
N ASN A 392 -7.75 -4.08 -34.06
CA ASN A 392 -6.64 -3.17 -33.88
C ASN A 392 -7.14 -1.87 -33.20
N PRO A 393 -6.58 -1.47 -32.04
CA PRO A 393 -7.03 -0.25 -31.39
C PRO A 393 -6.79 1.01 -32.23
N LEU A 394 -5.83 1.02 -33.17
CA LEU A 394 -5.55 2.19 -34.00
C LEU A 394 -6.62 2.47 -35.07
N GLU A 395 -7.44 1.49 -35.42
CA GLU A 395 -8.45 1.61 -36.49
C GLU A 395 -9.68 2.45 -36.08
N CYS A 396 -9.86 2.73 -34.80
CA CYS A 396 -10.93 3.58 -34.29
C CYS A 396 -10.42 4.92 -33.72
N ILE A 397 -9.15 5.23 -33.93
CA ILE A 397 -8.51 6.44 -33.38
C ILE A 397 -8.22 7.40 -34.50
N HIS A 398 -8.87 8.57 -34.44
CA HIS A 398 -8.63 9.63 -35.40
C HIS A 398 -7.37 10.41 -35.06
N PHE A 399 -6.55 10.60 -36.08
CA PHE A 399 -5.31 11.37 -36.03
C PHE A 399 -5.38 12.60 -36.93
N PHE A 400 -4.55 13.60 -36.63
CA PHE A 400 -4.33 14.77 -37.49
C PHE A 400 -2.83 15.01 -37.70
N LYS A 401 -2.46 15.69 -38.79
CA LYS A 401 -1.06 15.83 -39.20
C LYS A 401 -0.30 16.85 -38.33
N ASP A 402 -0.80 18.07 -38.31
CA ASP A 402 -0.27 19.23 -37.61
C ASP A 402 -1.43 20.20 -37.28
N TYR A 403 -1.15 21.25 -36.51
CA TYR A 403 -2.20 22.15 -36.00
C TYR A 403 -2.83 23.04 -37.07
N GLU A 404 -2.31 23.04 -38.30
CA GLU A 404 -2.91 23.71 -39.46
C GLU A 404 -3.88 22.78 -40.22
N SER A 405 -3.88 21.49 -39.88
CA SER A 405 -4.74 20.48 -40.49
C SER A 405 -6.16 20.58 -39.96
N GLU A 406 -7.12 20.76 -40.87
CA GLU A 406 -8.56 20.71 -40.57
C GLU A 406 -9.17 19.32 -40.81
N GLU A 407 -8.37 18.39 -41.36
CA GLU A 407 -8.81 17.01 -41.59
C GLU A 407 -8.27 16.04 -40.52
N LYS A 408 -9.12 15.11 -40.10
CA LYS A 408 -8.76 13.94 -39.30
C LYS A 408 -8.79 12.67 -40.15
N PHE A 409 -7.92 11.71 -39.83
CA PHE A 409 -7.76 10.47 -40.59
C PHE A 409 -7.38 9.29 -39.68
N LEU A 410 -7.64 8.07 -40.13
CA LEU A 410 -7.15 6.85 -39.51
C LEU A 410 -5.75 6.51 -40.04
N ILE A 411 -4.89 5.95 -39.19
CA ILE A 411 -3.59 5.41 -39.63
C ILE A 411 -3.81 3.93 -39.99
N PRO A 412 -3.67 3.55 -41.28
CA PRO A 412 -3.89 2.18 -41.69
C PRO A 412 -2.72 1.28 -41.27
N GLU A 413 -2.98 -0.02 -41.12
CA GLU A 413 -2.02 -1.00 -40.57
C GLU A 413 -0.72 -1.07 -41.38
N GLU A 414 -0.78 -0.93 -42.70
CA GLU A 414 0.41 -0.96 -43.56
C GLU A 414 1.38 0.21 -43.35
N ARG A 415 0.95 1.27 -42.64
CA ARG A 415 1.78 2.44 -42.31
C ARG A 415 2.32 2.41 -40.88
N VAL A 416 1.98 1.41 -40.08
CA VAL A 416 2.55 1.23 -38.74
C VAL A 416 3.82 0.38 -38.78
N SER A 417 4.50 0.27 -37.64
CA SER A 417 5.74 -0.49 -37.53
C SER A 417 5.47 -1.99 -37.75
N HIS A 418 6.28 -2.68 -38.56
CA HIS A 418 6.22 -4.14 -38.71
C HIS A 418 6.55 -4.92 -37.42
N LEU A 419 7.03 -4.24 -36.38
CA LEU A 419 7.27 -4.82 -35.06
C LEU A 419 6.05 -4.72 -34.12
N PHE A 420 4.92 -4.19 -34.60
CA PHE A 420 3.67 -4.20 -33.83
C PHE A 420 2.96 -5.56 -33.92
N PRO A 421 2.13 -5.92 -32.92
CA PRO A 421 1.39 -7.17 -32.93
C PRO A 421 0.45 -7.29 -34.15
N THR A 422 0.39 -8.49 -34.75
CA THR A 422 -0.61 -8.86 -35.78
C THR A 422 -1.80 -9.63 -35.19
N THR A 423 -1.86 -9.73 -33.86
CA THR A 423 -2.94 -10.30 -33.07
C THR A 423 -3.14 -9.41 -31.86
N PHE A 424 -4.39 -9.04 -31.56
CA PHE A 424 -4.69 -8.05 -30.52
C PHE A 424 -5.37 -8.64 -29.28
N GLN A 425 -5.56 -9.97 -29.27
CA GLN A 425 -6.20 -10.72 -28.20
C GLN A 425 -5.46 -12.03 -27.93
N ASP A 426 -5.27 -12.32 -26.63
CA ASP A 426 -4.90 -13.62 -26.11
C ASP A 426 -6.05 -14.22 -25.28
N MET A 427 -6.13 -15.54 -25.28
CA MET A 427 -6.93 -16.33 -24.37
C MET A 427 -6.02 -17.32 -23.64
N ILE A 428 -5.96 -17.25 -22.32
CA ILE A 428 -5.08 -18.06 -21.48
C ILE A 428 -5.95 -18.95 -20.58
N VAL A 429 -5.73 -20.26 -20.65
CA VAL A 429 -6.39 -21.22 -19.76
C VAL A 429 -5.41 -21.65 -18.68
N ARG A 430 -5.80 -21.52 -17.41
CA ARG A 430 -5.01 -21.99 -16.26
C ARG A 430 -5.81 -22.98 -15.44
N VAL A 431 -5.12 -24.00 -14.92
CA VAL A 431 -5.74 -25.03 -14.07
C VAL A 431 -5.02 -25.13 -12.73
N TYR A 432 -5.82 -25.26 -11.68
CA TYR A 432 -5.39 -25.37 -10.30
C TYR A 432 -5.99 -26.63 -9.67
N ALA A 433 -5.21 -27.30 -8.83
CA ALA A 433 -5.70 -28.34 -7.93
C ALA A 433 -5.99 -27.72 -6.56
N LYS A 434 -7.17 -27.95 -6.00
CA LYS A 434 -7.54 -27.42 -4.67
C LYS A 434 -6.76 -28.07 -3.53
N LYS A 435 -6.19 -29.25 -3.78
CA LYS A 435 -5.37 -30.05 -2.85
C LYS A 435 -3.99 -30.39 -3.45
N PRO A 436 -2.89 -30.29 -2.67
CA PRO A 436 -1.54 -30.56 -3.16
C PRO A 436 -1.31 -31.96 -3.76
N GLU A 437 -1.92 -32.98 -3.16
CA GLU A 437 -1.80 -34.39 -3.58
C GLU A 437 -2.45 -34.66 -4.96
N LEU A 438 -3.29 -33.76 -5.45
CA LEU A 438 -3.98 -33.92 -6.74
C LEU A 438 -3.24 -33.26 -7.92
N VAL A 439 -2.16 -32.53 -7.66
CA VAL A 439 -1.45 -31.74 -8.70
C VAL A 439 -0.99 -32.60 -9.87
N GLU A 440 -0.47 -33.80 -9.59
CA GLU A 440 0.00 -34.71 -10.64
C GLU A 440 -1.15 -35.20 -11.52
N ALA A 441 -2.20 -35.73 -10.92
CA ALA A 441 -3.37 -36.23 -11.63
C ALA A 441 -4.08 -35.13 -12.45
N VAL A 442 -4.24 -33.93 -11.86
CA VAL A 442 -4.85 -32.78 -12.55
C VAL A 442 -3.97 -32.28 -13.70
N SER A 443 -2.64 -32.23 -13.51
CA SER A 443 -1.72 -31.84 -14.58
C SER A 443 -1.76 -32.83 -15.75
N GLU A 444 -1.79 -34.13 -15.48
CA GLU A 444 -1.87 -35.14 -16.52
C GLU A 444 -3.20 -35.05 -17.29
N ALA A 445 -4.32 -34.93 -16.56
CA ALA A 445 -5.65 -34.75 -17.16
C ALA A 445 -5.71 -33.50 -18.05
N PHE A 446 -5.10 -32.40 -17.61
CA PHE A 446 -5.01 -31.15 -18.38
C PHE A 446 -4.14 -31.27 -19.63
N GLU A 447 -2.99 -31.96 -19.54
CA GLU A 447 -2.15 -32.24 -20.72
C GLU A 447 -2.88 -33.14 -21.73
N ASN A 448 -3.62 -34.14 -21.25
CA ASN A 448 -4.43 -35.01 -22.10
C ASN A 448 -5.57 -34.22 -22.77
N PHE A 449 -6.20 -33.28 -22.06
CA PHE A 449 -7.18 -32.37 -22.65
C PHE A 449 -6.56 -31.57 -23.80
N GLN A 450 -5.39 -30.96 -23.60
CA GLN A 450 -4.68 -30.21 -24.65
C GLN A 450 -4.38 -31.09 -25.87
N MET A 451 -3.86 -32.31 -25.65
CA MET A 451 -3.57 -33.25 -26.75
C MET A 451 -4.82 -33.66 -27.52
N ARG A 452 -5.95 -33.89 -26.85
CA ARG A 452 -7.23 -34.24 -27.50
C ARG A 452 -7.81 -33.05 -28.28
N THR A 453 -7.69 -31.85 -27.75
CA THR A 453 -8.31 -30.64 -28.31
C THR A 453 -7.47 -30.02 -29.44
N TYR A 454 -6.14 -29.99 -29.30
CA TYR A 454 -5.24 -29.29 -30.22
C TYR A 454 -4.24 -30.20 -30.94
N GLY A 455 -4.13 -31.47 -30.56
CA GLY A 455 -3.13 -32.41 -31.10
C GLY A 455 -1.70 -32.17 -30.60
N ILE A 456 -1.50 -31.16 -29.75
CA ILE A 456 -0.20 -30.77 -29.19
C ILE A 456 -0.33 -30.40 -27.71
N LYS A 457 0.77 -30.48 -26.96
CA LYS A 457 0.87 -29.84 -25.64
C LYS A 457 1.15 -28.35 -25.87
N ALA A 458 0.11 -27.53 -25.77
CA ALA A 458 0.18 -26.09 -26.05
C ALA A 458 0.93 -25.30 -24.95
N GLN A 459 1.08 -25.89 -23.77
CA GLN A 459 1.86 -25.30 -22.68
C GLN A 459 3.34 -25.08 -23.06
N VAL A 460 3.88 -23.93 -22.67
CA VAL A 460 5.30 -23.58 -22.92
C VAL A 460 6.24 -24.33 -21.98
N HIS A 461 5.77 -24.62 -20.77
CA HIS A 461 6.53 -25.30 -19.72
C HIS A 461 5.74 -26.50 -19.18
N ALA A 462 6.44 -27.56 -18.80
CA ALA A 462 5.84 -28.67 -18.07
C ALA A 462 5.63 -28.30 -16.60
N THR A 463 4.65 -28.93 -15.93
CA THR A 463 4.48 -28.79 -14.48
C THR A 463 5.77 -29.21 -13.76
N PRO A 464 6.38 -28.34 -12.93
CA PRO A 464 7.64 -28.67 -12.25
C PRO A 464 7.55 -29.94 -11.40
N GLU A 465 8.55 -30.84 -11.51
CA GLU A 465 8.62 -32.11 -10.77
C GLU A 465 8.50 -31.92 -9.24
N LYS A 466 9.06 -30.84 -8.69
CA LYS A 466 8.96 -30.49 -7.27
C LYS A 466 7.49 -30.34 -6.81
N LYS A 467 6.59 -29.87 -7.68
CA LYS A 467 5.16 -29.74 -7.34
C LYS A 467 4.43 -31.06 -7.38
N LYS A 468 4.82 -31.98 -8.27
CA LYS A 468 4.25 -33.34 -8.36
C LYS A 468 4.64 -34.20 -7.15
N ARG A 469 5.86 -34.04 -6.63
CA ARG A 469 6.44 -34.88 -5.56
C ARG A 469 6.16 -34.43 -4.11
N ARG A 470 5.35 -33.38 -3.88
CA ARG A 470 5.08 -32.83 -2.53
C ARG A 470 4.52 -33.82 -1.51
N MET A 471 4.11 -35.01 -1.95
CA MET A 471 3.67 -36.14 -1.12
C MET A 471 4.81 -36.81 -0.31
N ILE A 472 6.05 -36.83 -0.82
CA ILE A 472 7.13 -37.68 -0.25
C ILE A 472 7.90 -36.98 0.90
N ASP A 473 8.00 -35.65 0.88
CA ASP A 473 8.82 -34.91 1.85
C ASP A 473 8.11 -34.63 3.19
N ARG A 474 6.76 -34.60 3.22
CA ARG A 474 6.00 -34.43 4.48
C ARG A 474 6.06 -35.66 5.37
N GLU A 475 6.06 -36.87 4.80
CA GLU A 475 6.21 -38.13 5.56
C GLU A 475 7.67 -38.41 5.95
N ARG A 476 8.65 -37.99 5.15
CA ARG A 476 10.09 -38.14 5.49
C ARG A 476 10.59 -37.13 6.52
N ALA A 477 9.95 -35.96 6.64
CA ALA A 477 10.25 -34.99 7.69
C ALA A 477 9.82 -35.48 9.08
N SER A 478 8.78 -36.33 9.17
CA SER A 478 8.41 -37.00 10.43
C SER A 478 9.31 -38.19 10.80
N ASP A 479 9.99 -38.81 9.82
CA ASP A 479 10.74 -40.07 10.01
C ASP A 479 12.28 -39.90 10.06
N SER A 480 12.83 -38.71 9.81
CA SER A 480 14.29 -38.47 9.79
C SER A 480 14.91 -38.05 11.14
N THR A 481 14.18 -38.16 12.26
CA THR A 481 14.69 -37.96 13.62
C THR A 481 15.53 -39.12 14.18
N ARG A 482 16.04 -40.03 13.34
CA ARG A 482 17.00 -41.06 13.76
C ARG A 482 18.18 -41.20 12.80
N GLY A 483 19.29 -40.55 13.17
CA GLY A 483 20.62 -41.06 12.89
C GLY A 483 21.42 -40.34 11.79
N PHE A 484 22.10 -39.25 12.16
CA PHE A 484 23.39 -38.93 11.56
C PHE A 484 24.43 -38.73 12.67
N SER A 485 25.02 -39.85 13.10
CA SER A 485 26.26 -39.86 13.84
C SER A 485 27.34 -40.49 12.97
N LYS A 486 28.47 -39.78 12.83
CA LYS A 486 29.79 -40.23 12.34
C LYS A 486 29.89 -40.72 10.89
N MET A 487 30.43 -39.86 10.04
CA MET A 487 31.53 -40.16 9.09
C MET A 487 32.27 -38.83 8.96
N GLY A 488 33.55 -38.68 9.32
CA GLY A 488 34.67 -39.56 9.06
C GLY A 488 35.59 -38.81 8.10
N ALA A 489 36.63 -38.18 8.65
CA ALA A 489 37.63 -37.43 7.92
C ALA A 489 38.28 -38.31 6.83
N ASN A 490 38.49 -37.72 5.65
CA ASN A 490 39.66 -38.01 4.83
C ASN A 490 39.99 -36.78 3.99
N CYS A 491 41.17 -36.25 4.26
CA CYS A 491 41.88 -35.31 3.41
C CYS A 491 42.45 -36.10 2.24
N ASP A 492 42.43 -35.55 1.04
CA ASP A 492 43.50 -35.73 0.07
C ASP A 492 43.51 -34.54 -0.89
N ASP A 493 44.73 -34.09 -1.14
CA ASP A 493 45.16 -32.90 -1.86
C ASP A 493 44.74 -32.91 -3.34
N ASP A 494 44.36 -31.73 -3.86
CA ASP A 494 44.91 -31.31 -5.16
C ASP A 494 44.97 -29.78 -5.28
N LEU A 495 46.19 -29.26 -5.12
CA LEU A 495 46.58 -27.89 -5.41
C LEU A 495 46.85 -27.77 -6.91
N SER A 496 46.07 -26.97 -7.65
CA SER A 496 46.64 -26.03 -8.62
C SER A 496 45.60 -25.14 -9.32
N SER A 497 45.96 -23.85 -9.35
CA SER A 497 45.65 -22.80 -10.34
C SER A 497 44.71 -21.66 -9.92
N PRO A 498 45.04 -20.41 -10.33
CA PRO A 498 44.83 -19.23 -9.50
C PRO A 498 43.63 -18.37 -9.90
N VAL A 499 43.21 -17.58 -8.92
CA VAL A 499 42.28 -16.45 -8.94
C VAL A 499 42.36 -15.59 -10.21
N SER A 500 41.23 -15.42 -10.91
CA SER A 500 40.85 -14.14 -11.52
C SER A 500 39.35 -14.06 -11.88
N SER A 501 38.81 -12.84 -11.73
CA SER A 501 37.54 -12.27 -12.24
C SER A 501 36.20 -12.64 -11.58
N VAL A 502 35.81 -11.79 -10.62
CA VAL A 502 34.57 -10.98 -10.60
C VAL A 502 33.45 -11.41 -11.57
N ALA A 503 32.57 -12.27 -11.08
CA ALA A 503 31.12 -12.35 -11.34
C ALA A 503 30.64 -13.68 -10.74
N GLY A 504 30.39 -13.70 -9.43
CA GLY A 504 29.95 -14.90 -8.75
C GLY A 504 28.62 -15.39 -9.33
N ALA A 505 28.63 -16.57 -9.94
CA ALA A 505 27.42 -17.33 -10.20
C ALA A 505 26.60 -17.43 -8.90
N PRO A 506 25.26 -17.33 -8.93
CA PRO A 506 24.46 -17.41 -7.72
C PRO A 506 24.76 -18.73 -7.01
N THR A 507 25.13 -18.64 -5.73
CA THR A 507 25.25 -19.79 -4.83
C THR A 507 24.00 -20.67 -4.95
N ASN A 508 24.13 -21.98 -4.79
CA ASN A 508 23.02 -22.94 -4.93
C ASN A 508 21.78 -22.59 -4.06
N GLU A 509 21.92 -21.71 -3.06
CA GLU A 509 20.86 -21.21 -2.17
C GLU A 509 19.93 -20.18 -2.79
N LEU A 510 20.44 -19.27 -3.64
CA LEU A 510 19.58 -18.31 -4.37
C LEU A 510 18.58 -19.05 -5.27
N ARG A 511 18.94 -20.24 -5.76
CA ARG A 511 18.06 -21.12 -6.55
C ARG A 511 16.94 -21.78 -5.73
N LEU A 512 17.10 -21.85 -4.40
CA LEU A 512 16.12 -22.45 -3.48
C LEU A 512 15.26 -21.40 -2.76
N SER A 513 15.70 -20.14 -2.69
CA SER A 513 14.96 -19.04 -2.05
C SER A 513 13.72 -18.61 -2.83
N LYS A 514 12.62 -18.36 -2.12
CA LYS A 514 11.43 -17.70 -2.68
C LYS A 514 11.75 -16.21 -2.79
N HIS A 515 11.33 -15.54 -3.86
CA HIS A 515 11.46 -14.09 -3.94
C HIS A 515 10.08 -13.42 -3.92
N VAL A 516 10.08 -12.17 -3.47
CA VAL A 516 8.94 -11.26 -3.49
C VAL A 516 9.43 -9.93 -4.06
N TYR A 517 8.59 -9.26 -4.84
CA TYR A 517 8.94 -7.97 -5.45
C TYR A 517 8.39 -6.83 -4.59
N ASP A 518 9.27 -6.12 -3.90
CA ASP A 518 8.99 -4.93 -3.09
C ASP A 518 9.19 -3.65 -3.92
N ASN A 519 8.35 -2.64 -3.68
CA ASN A 519 8.35 -1.40 -4.47
C ASN A 519 9.44 -0.39 -4.06
N VAL A 520 10.17 -0.65 -2.97
CA VAL A 520 11.34 0.13 -2.52
C VAL A 520 12.63 -0.61 -2.86
N HIS A 521 12.70 -1.91 -2.56
CA HIS A 521 13.94 -2.70 -2.61
C HIS A 521 14.04 -3.67 -3.80
N GLY A 522 12.98 -3.80 -4.61
CA GLY A 522 12.95 -4.75 -5.72
C GLY A 522 12.83 -6.20 -5.24
N ASN A 523 13.64 -7.10 -5.78
CA ASN A 523 13.57 -8.52 -5.41
C ASN A 523 14.13 -8.77 -4.02
N ILE A 524 13.27 -9.11 -3.06
CA ILE A 524 13.63 -9.59 -1.73
C ILE A 524 13.63 -11.11 -1.74
N TYR A 525 14.77 -11.72 -1.39
CA TYR A 525 14.95 -13.17 -1.33
C TYR A 525 14.74 -13.69 0.09
N LEU A 526 13.81 -14.63 0.24
CA LEU A 526 13.34 -15.19 1.51
C LEU A 526 13.87 -16.60 1.68
N ASP A 527 14.57 -16.84 2.80
CA ASP A 527 15.06 -18.15 3.18
C ASP A 527 13.96 -19.03 3.80
N PRO A 528 14.13 -20.37 3.85
CA PRO A 528 13.09 -21.27 4.34
C PRO A 528 12.65 -21.05 5.79
N LEU A 529 13.55 -20.62 6.70
CA LEU A 529 13.20 -20.40 8.10
C LEU A 529 12.29 -19.17 8.22
N CYS A 530 12.63 -18.08 7.53
CA CYS A 530 11.81 -16.86 7.56
C CYS A 530 10.39 -17.11 7.02
N LEU A 531 10.26 -17.98 6.00
CA LEU A 531 8.94 -18.33 5.45
C LEU A 531 8.03 -19.04 6.46
N LYS A 532 8.59 -19.82 7.40
CA LYS A 532 7.80 -20.45 8.46
C LYS A 532 7.11 -19.42 9.38
N PHE A 533 7.71 -18.23 9.54
CA PHE A 533 7.09 -17.13 10.28
C PHE A 533 6.16 -16.31 9.40
N ILE A 534 6.55 -16.01 8.16
CA ILE A 534 5.72 -15.21 7.23
C ILE A 534 4.39 -15.89 6.96
N ASP A 535 4.39 -17.20 6.71
CA ASP A 535 3.20 -17.97 6.34
C ASP A 535 2.37 -18.37 7.60
N THR A 536 2.15 -17.42 8.53
CA THR A 536 1.33 -17.56 9.75
C THR A 536 0.29 -16.45 9.84
N GLU A 537 -0.84 -16.68 10.52
CA GLU A 537 -1.89 -15.67 10.74
C GLU A 537 -1.34 -14.45 11.46
N GLN A 538 -0.50 -14.67 12.46
CA GLN A 538 0.15 -13.64 13.28
C GLN A 538 0.97 -12.66 12.44
N PHE A 539 1.77 -13.16 11.49
CA PHE A 539 2.56 -12.30 10.61
C PHE A 539 1.73 -11.71 9.47
N GLN A 540 0.81 -12.47 8.88
CA GLN A 540 -0.05 -11.97 7.80
C GLN A 540 -0.97 -10.83 8.25
N ARG A 541 -1.32 -10.77 9.54
CA ARG A 541 -2.04 -9.63 10.14
C ARG A 541 -1.40 -8.29 9.81
N LEU A 542 -0.08 -8.21 9.71
CA LEU A 542 0.63 -6.95 9.44
C LEU A 542 0.21 -6.28 8.12
N ARG A 543 -0.48 -7.00 7.22
CA ARG A 543 -1.08 -6.42 6.00
C ARG A 543 -2.23 -5.47 6.28
N GLU A 544 -2.94 -5.71 7.37
CA GLU A 544 -4.10 -4.91 7.81
C GLU A 544 -3.71 -3.85 8.86
N LEU A 545 -2.42 -3.71 9.18
CA LEU A 545 -1.89 -2.63 10.00
C LEU A 545 -1.18 -1.61 9.12
N LYS A 546 -1.71 -0.38 9.04
CA LYS A 546 -1.10 0.70 8.29
C LYS A 546 0.13 1.19 9.04
N GLN A 547 1.23 1.34 8.32
CA GLN A 547 2.51 1.80 8.88
C GLN A 547 2.34 3.12 9.64
N LEU A 548 1.60 4.05 9.02
CA LEU A 548 1.35 5.40 9.52
C LEU A 548 -0.07 5.58 10.09
N GLY A 549 -0.77 4.47 10.39
CA GLY A 549 -2.13 4.47 10.92
C GLY A 549 -3.08 5.37 10.13
N VAL A 550 -3.63 6.37 10.81
CA VAL A 550 -4.68 7.26 10.27
C VAL A 550 -4.16 8.30 9.26
N THR A 551 -2.84 8.35 9.04
CA THR A 551 -2.20 9.33 8.13
C THR A 551 -2.78 9.29 6.71
N ARG A 552 -3.27 8.13 6.25
CA ARG A 552 -3.97 7.97 4.95
C ARG A 552 -5.17 8.90 4.75
N MET A 553 -5.77 9.38 5.84
CA MET A 553 -6.88 10.34 5.80
C MET A 553 -6.45 11.76 5.40
N VAL A 554 -5.14 12.06 5.51
CA VAL A 554 -4.54 13.35 5.14
C VAL A 554 -3.64 13.23 3.90
N TYR A 555 -2.87 12.14 3.83
CA TYR A 555 -2.01 11.77 2.70
C TYR A 555 -2.59 10.51 2.04
N PRO A 556 -3.44 10.63 1.00
CA PRO A 556 -4.15 9.48 0.43
C PRO A 556 -3.24 8.33 0.00
N GLY A 557 -2.00 8.60 -0.40
CA GLY A 557 -1.02 7.57 -0.78
C GLY A 557 -0.36 6.81 0.39
N ALA A 558 -0.57 7.21 1.65
CA ALA A 558 0.02 6.59 2.85
C ALA A 558 -0.72 5.30 3.28
N VAL A 559 -0.92 4.40 2.33
CA VAL A 559 -1.70 3.15 2.48
C VAL A 559 -0.85 1.92 2.81
N HIS A 560 0.47 2.09 2.84
CA HIS A 560 1.44 1.03 3.09
C HIS A 560 1.33 0.45 4.49
N SER A 561 1.76 -0.81 4.62
CA SER A 561 1.51 -1.64 5.80
C SER A 561 2.80 -2.02 6.54
N ARG A 562 2.65 -2.46 7.79
CA ARG A 562 3.76 -3.00 8.59
C ARG A 562 4.37 -4.25 7.95
N PHE A 563 3.60 -4.99 7.13
CA PHE A 563 4.06 -6.20 6.46
C PHE A 563 5.20 -5.94 5.47
N GLU A 564 5.01 -4.99 4.55
CA GLU A 564 6.01 -4.65 3.54
C GLU A 564 7.22 -3.92 4.15
N HIS A 565 7.01 -3.13 5.20
CA HIS A 565 8.08 -2.56 6.00
C HIS A 565 8.95 -3.66 6.63
N SER A 566 8.34 -4.65 7.30
CA SER A 566 9.05 -5.79 7.91
C SER A 566 9.88 -6.59 6.91
N LEU A 567 9.37 -6.77 5.67
CA LEU A 567 10.15 -7.40 4.59
C LEU A 567 11.35 -6.54 4.17
N GLY A 568 11.17 -5.22 4.08
CA GLY A 568 12.24 -4.29 3.77
C GLY A 568 13.33 -4.27 4.84
N VAL A 569 12.96 -4.28 6.13
CA VAL A 569 13.92 -4.36 7.24
C VAL A 569 14.65 -5.70 7.25
N TYR A 570 13.96 -6.83 7.02
CA TYR A 570 14.61 -8.14 6.80
C TYR A 570 15.67 -8.08 5.70
N TRP A 571 15.33 -7.47 4.56
CA TRP A 571 16.23 -7.35 3.41
C TRP A 571 17.47 -6.51 3.75
N LEU A 572 17.25 -5.30 4.27
CA LEU A 572 18.34 -4.37 4.62
C LEU A 572 19.23 -4.90 5.74
N ALA A 573 18.66 -5.59 6.74
CA ALA A 573 19.42 -6.25 7.79
C ALA A 573 20.39 -7.29 7.19
N GLY A 574 19.90 -8.10 6.25
CA GLY A 574 20.72 -9.06 5.52
C GLY A 574 21.81 -8.43 4.67
N GLU A 575 21.47 -7.42 3.87
CA GLU A 575 22.43 -6.70 3.03
C GLU A 575 23.55 -6.05 3.86
N THR A 576 23.19 -5.50 5.03
CA THR A 576 24.14 -4.89 5.98
C THR A 576 25.14 -5.92 6.48
N VAL A 577 24.67 -7.09 6.95
CA VAL A 577 25.56 -8.18 7.41
C VAL A 577 26.43 -8.72 6.27
N GLN A 578 25.86 -8.91 5.07
CA GLN A 578 26.63 -9.40 3.92
C GLN A 578 27.72 -8.42 3.48
N ARG A 579 27.49 -7.10 3.60
CA ARG A 579 28.52 -6.09 3.37
C ARG A 579 29.64 -6.20 4.40
N LEU A 580 29.31 -6.27 5.69
CA LEU A 580 30.32 -6.49 6.74
C LEU A 580 31.10 -7.79 6.53
N GLN A 581 30.42 -8.87 6.14
CA GLN A 581 31.06 -10.14 5.82
C GLN A 581 32.01 -10.04 4.62
N THR A 582 31.65 -9.28 3.59
CA THR A 582 32.49 -9.07 2.39
C THR A 582 33.77 -8.33 2.72
N PHE A 583 33.71 -7.31 3.60
CA PHE A 583 34.83 -6.42 3.89
C PHE A 583 35.65 -6.81 5.12
N GLN A 584 35.04 -7.42 6.13
CA GLN A 584 35.66 -7.79 7.42
C GLN A 584 35.26 -9.20 7.91
N GLY A 585 34.71 -10.06 7.05
CA GLY A 585 34.15 -11.35 7.50
C GLY A 585 35.13 -12.28 8.20
N MET A 586 36.40 -12.34 7.75
CA MET A 586 37.45 -13.14 8.42
C MET A 586 37.85 -12.57 9.79
N GLU A 587 37.83 -11.24 9.94
CA GLU A 587 38.17 -10.55 11.19
C GLU A 587 37.04 -10.68 12.22
N LEU A 588 35.79 -10.57 11.76
CA LEU A 588 34.60 -10.53 12.59
C LEU A 588 33.94 -11.90 12.81
N ASP A 589 34.47 -12.94 12.17
CA ASP A 589 33.94 -14.31 12.19
C ASP A 589 32.43 -14.37 11.83
N ILE A 590 31.96 -13.53 10.91
CA ILE A 590 30.53 -13.48 10.54
C ILE A 590 30.19 -14.73 9.73
N ASP A 591 29.31 -15.55 10.28
CA ASP A 591 28.86 -16.79 9.64
C ASP A 591 27.42 -16.69 9.13
N ARG A 592 26.91 -17.83 8.64
CA ARG A 592 25.54 -17.93 8.15
C ARG A 592 24.50 -17.80 9.28
N TYR A 593 24.83 -18.29 10.47
CA TYR A 593 23.94 -18.26 11.62
C TYR A 593 23.69 -16.81 12.06
N ASP A 594 24.72 -15.96 12.06
CA ASP A 594 24.61 -14.53 12.32
C ASP A 594 23.73 -13.82 11.28
N LEU A 595 23.95 -14.10 9.98
CA LEU A 595 23.15 -13.55 8.89
C LEU A 595 21.66 -13.90 9.03
N GLN A 596 21.33 -15.16 9.33
CA GLN A 596 19.95 -15.60 9.52
C GLN A 596 19.32 -14.99 10.77
N THR A 597 20.07 -14.89 11.86
CA THR A 597 19.62 -14.28 13.13
C THR A 597 19.23 -12.81 12.94
N VAL A 598 20.11 -12.01 12.32
CA VAL A 598 19.88 -10.57 12.11
C VAL A 598 18.74 -10.32 11.13
N ARG A 599 18.65 -11.12 10.05
CA ARG A 599 17.51 -11.10 9.13
C ARG A 599 16.19 -11.37 9.85
N LEU A 600 16.14 -12.45 10.64
CA LEU A 600 14.92 -12.85 11.34
C LEU A 600 14.50 -11.82 12.39
N SER A 601 15.46 -11.17 13.07
CA SER A 601 15.19 -10.02 13.94
C SER A 601 14.57 -8.85 13.17
N GLY A 602 15.16 -8.48 12.02
CA GLY A 602 14.60 -7.44 11.16
C GLY A 602 13.19 -7.75 10.65
N LEU A 603 12.89 -9.02 10.37
CA LEU A 603 11.53 -9.44 9.98
C LEU A 603 10.51 -9.29 11.12
N LEU A 604 10.89 -9.64 12.35
CA LEU A 604 9.94 -9.83 13.45
C LEU A 604 9.87 -8.66 14.43
N HIS A 605 10.70 -7.63 14.27
CA HIS A 605 10.78 -6.51 15.22
C HIS A 605 9.44 -5.80 15.45
N ASP A 606 8.59 -5.75 14.43
CA ASP A 606 7.36 -4.97 14.39
C ASP A 606 6.07 -5.79 14.52
N ILE A 607 6.18 -7.11 14.77
CA ILE A 607 5.01 -8.00 14.79
C ILE A 607 4.03 -7.70 15.95
N GLY A 608 4.52 -7.04 17.01
CA GLY A 608 3.76 -6.66 18.19
C GLY A 608 2.97 -5.35 18.06
N HIS A 609 3.00 -4.65 16.92
CA HIS A 609 2.22 -3.42 16.75
C HIS A 609 0.71 -3.66 16.84
N GLY A 610 -0.03 -2.72 17.45
CA GLY A 610 -1.49 -2.72 17.52
C GLY A 610 -2.17 -1.99 16.35
N PRO A 611 -3.52 -1.92 16.33
CA PRO A 611 -4.29 -1.13 15.37
C PRO A 611 -3.83 0.33 15.32
N PHE A 612 -3.66 0.88 14.12
CA PHE A 612 -3.18 2.27 13.93
C PHE A 612 -1.77 2.50 14.48
N SER A 613 -0.95 1.45 14.57
CA SER A 613 0.48 1.49 14.91
C SER A 613 0.75 2.22 16.24
N HIS A 614 1.48 3.33 16.22
CA HIS A 614 1.85 4.05 17.46
C HIS A 614 0.67 4.72 18.17
N MET A 615 -0.46 4.94 17.49
CA MET A 615 -1.65 5.48 18.15
C MET A 615 -2.17 4.51 19.23
N PHE A 616 -2.10 3.19 18.99
CA PHE A 616 -2.52 2.19 19.98
C PHE A 616 -1.76 2.33 21.30
N GLU A 617 -0.43 2.39 21.20
CA GLU A 617 0.48 2.47 22.33
C GLU A 617 0.45 3.84 23.02
N ARG A 618 0.40 4.93 22.24
CA ARG A 618 0.63 6.27 22.76
C ARG A 618 -0.64 7.01 23.16
N GLU A 619 -1.77 6.67 22.54
CA GLU A 619 -3.03 7.39 22.72
C GLU A 619 -4.12 6.51 23.32
N PHE A 620 -4.26 5.25 22.88
CA PHE A 620 -5.32 4.38 23.36
C PHE A 620 -4.99 3.71 24.71
N LEU A 621 -3.94 2.87 24.76
CA LEU A 621 -3.62 2.07 25.95
C LEU A 621 -3.45 2.91 27.24
N PRO A 622 -2.77 4.08 27.24
CA PRO A 622 -2.61 4.89 28.45
C PRO A 622 -3.93 5.46 29.00
N ARG A 623 -5.00 5.49 28.18
CA ARG A 623 -6.34 5.96 28.61
C ARG A 623 -7.20 4.85 29.22
N VAL A 624 -6.88 3.58 28.95
CA VAL A 624 -7.64 2.42 29.45
C VAL A 624 -6.88 1.60 30.48
N ILE A 625 -5.54 1.73 30.56
CA ILE A 625 -4.69 1.02 31.50
C ILE A 625 -3.83 2.01 32.28
N SER A 626 -4.02 2.06 33.60
CA SER A 626 -3.18 2.84 34.51
C SER A 626 -1.74 2.30 34.54
N ASP A 627 -0.75 3.20 34.52
CA ASP A 627 0.68 2.87 34.55
C ASP A 627 1.12 1.85 33.49
N CYS A 628 0.52 1.92 32.30
CA CYS A 628 0.80 1.02 31.19
C CYS A 628 2.30 1.05 30.80
N LYS A 629 2.99 -0.09 30.95
CA LYS A 629 4.37 -0.31 30.50
C LYS A 629 4.46 -1.09 29.18
N TRP A 630 3.34 -1.23 28.49
CA TRP A 630 3.26 -1.95 27.23
C TRP A 630 4.11 -1.25 26.17
N SER A 631 4.80 -2.03 25.36
CA SER A 631 5.54 -1.56 24.18
C SER A 631 5.38 -2.59 23.06
N HIS A 632 5.36 -2.12 21.82
CA HIS A 632 5.23 -3.00 20.67
C HIS A 632 6.42 -3.96 20.58
N GLU A 633 7.62 -3.55 21.00
CA GLU A 633 8.83 -4.40 21.06
C GLU A 633 8.65 -5.57 22.04
N SER A 634 8.11 -5.32 23.24
CA SER A 634 7.80 -6.37 24.22
C SER A 634 6.70 -7.32 23.74
N MET A 635 5.71 -6.80 23.03
CA MET A 635 4.66 -7.61 22.42
C MET A 635 5.20 -8.42 21.24
N SER A 636 6.16 -7.89 20.47
CA SER A 636 6.82 -8.61 19.38
C SER A 636 7.48 -9.88 19.91
N VAL A 637 8.24 -9.79 21.01
CA VAL A 637 8.85 -10.97 21.67
C VAL A 637 7.80 -12.00 22.07
N THR A 638 6.72 -11.56 22.70
CA THR A 638 5.60 -12.43 23.11
C THR A 638 4.92 -13.12 21.91
N MET A 639 4.72 -12.38 20.82
CA MET A 639 4.13 -12.89 19.58
C MET A 639 5.04 -13.90 18.87
N ILE A 640 6.37 -13.70 18.93
CA ILE A 640 7.33 -14.67 18.39
C ILE A 640 7.21 -16.00 19.15
N ASP A 641 7.14 -15.97 20.48
CA ASP A 641 6.92 -17.18 21.28
C ASP A 641 5.60 -17.86 20.93
N ASN A 642 4.51 -17.08 20.82
CA ASN A 642 3.23 -17.62 20.39
C ASN A 642 3.30 -18.32 19.01
N ILE A 643 4.01 -17.74 18.05
CA ILE A 643 4.18 -18.32 16.71
C ILE A 643 4.97 -19.62 16.79
N VAL A 644 6.10 -19.63 17.49
CA VAL A 644 6.96 -20.82 17.63
C VAL A 644 6.19 -21.96 18.27
N ASP A 645 5.45 -21.68 19.34
CA ASP A 645 4.68 -22.68 20.06
C ASP A 645 3.48 -23.19 19.25
N THR A 646 2.71 -22.28 18.64
CA THR A 646 1.47 -22.61 17.90
C THR A 646 1.75 -23.38 16.61
N HIS A 647 2.78 -22.97 15.87
CA HIS A 647 3.12 -23.54 14.56
C HIS A 647 4.26 -24.56 14.62
N HIS A 648 4.74 -24.88 15.83
CA HIS A 648 5.83 -25.83 16.08
C HIS A 648 7.07 -25.54 15.21
N ILE A 649 7.48 -24.27 15.17
CA ILE A 649 8.62 -23.85 14.36
C ILE A 649 9.91 -24.37 15.00
N ASP A 650 10.54 -25.33 14.34
CA ASP A 650 11.91 -25.76 14.68
C ASP A 650 12.90 -24.62 14.41
N ILE A 651 13.35 -24.00 15.50
CA ILE A 651 14.34 -22.92 15.56
C ILE A 651 15.29 -23.17 16.74
N ASP A 652 16.57 -22.89 16.53
CA ASP A 652 17.57 -22.98 17.60
C ASP A 652 17.22 -22.03 18.78
N PRO A 653 17.19 -22.51 20.04
CA PRO A 653 16.82 -21.67 21.18
C PRO A 653 17.77 -20.48 21.41
N GLN A 654 19.06 -20.61 21.09
CA GLN A 654 20.01 -19.51 21.21
C GLN A 654 19.77 -18.47 20.11
N MET A 655 19.43 -18.88 18.89
CA MET A 655 19.04 -17.98 17.80
C MET A 655 17.80 -17.20 18.19
N LEU A 656 16.77 -17.91 18.67
CA LEU A 656 15.52 -17.33 19.11
C LEU A 656 15.75 -16.29 20.23
N LYS A 657 16.62 -16.60 21.19
CA LYS A 657 17.02 -15.64 22.23
C LYS A 657 17.70 -14.40 21.63
N ARG A 658 18.69 -14.58 20.75
CA ARG A 658 19.39 -13.45 20.10
C ARG A 658 18.45 -12.57 19.27
N VAL A 659 17.50 -13.17 18.55
CA VAL A 659 16.46 -12.44 17.80
C VAL A 659 15.67 -11.51 18.74
N LYS A 660 15.19 -12.04 19.88
CA LYS A 660 14.44 -11.25 20.87
C LYS A 660 15.30 -10.15 21.49
N ASP A 661 16.53 -10.47 21.87
CA ASP A 661 17.47 -9.52 22.46
C ASP A 661 17.81 -8.37 21.48
N MET A 662 17.89 -8.65 20.17
CA MET A 662 18.07 -7.63 19.12
C MET A 662 16.85 -6.72 18.96
N ILE A 663 15.63 -7.26 19.09
CA ILE A 663 14.39 -6.46 19.03
C ILE A 663 14.29 -5.52 20.24
N LEU A 664 14.69 -5.99 21.42
CA LEU A 664 14.68 -5.20 22.65
C LEU A 664 15.88 -4.25 22.79
N ALA A 665 16.84 -4.27 21.86
CA ALA A 665 18.11 -3.55 21.98
C ALA A 665 17.97 -2.02 22.11
N SER A 666 16.89 -1.44 21.57
CA SER A 666 16.56 -0.02 21.71
C SER A 666 15.51 0.27 22.78
N SER A 667 14.94 -0.75 23.43
CA SER A 667 13.89 -0.60 24.44
C SER A 667 14.45 -0.05 25.75
N LYS A 668 13.68 0.82 26.41
CA LYS A 668 14.07 1.40 27.70
C LYS A 668 14.22 0.33 28.77
N GLY A 669 15.38 0.30 29.44
CA GLY A 669 15.67 -0.62 30.53
C GLY A 669 16.27 -1.96 30.09
N PHE A 670 16.50 -2.17 28.79
CA PHE A 670 17.27 -3.30 28.30
C PHE A 670 18.77 -2.95 28.31
N GLU A 671 19.55 -3.70 29.08
CA GLU A 671 21.00 -3.56 29.14
C GLU A 671 21.66 -4.77 28.48
N LEU A 672 22.25 -4.55 27.29
CA LEU A 672 23.07 -5.59 26.67
C LEU A 672 24.42 -5.65 27.38
N ASN A 673 24.91 -6.87 27.63
CA ASN A 673 26.21 -7.07 28.25
C ASN A 673 27.34 -6.45 27.39
N ASN A 674 28.20 -5.64 28.01
CA ASN A 674 29.34 -5.02 27.31
C ASN A 674 30.34 -6.05 26.76
N ASN A 675 30.35 -7.27 27.31
CA ASN A 675 31.17 -8.39 26.84
C ASN A 675 30.46 -9.30 25.83
N GLU A 676 29.30 -8.90 25.31
CA GLU A 676 28.57 -9.69 24.30
C GLU A 676 29.43 -9.86 23.04
N GLU A 677 29.65 -11.11 22.65
CA GLU A 677 30.35 -11.46 21.42
C GLU A 677 29.56 -10.93 20.21
N LYS A 678 30.24 -10.31 19.24
CA LYS A 678 29.61 -9.73 18.04
C LYS A 678 28.47 -8.71 18.36
N ARG A 679 28.63 -7.95 19.45
CA ARG A 679 27.75 -6.83 19.87
C ARG A 679 27.34 -5.90 18.73
N PHE A 680 28.19 -5.68 17.73
CA PHE A 680 27.88 -4.84 16.57
C PHE A 680 26.65 -5.32 15.79
N LEU A 681 26.29 -6.61 15.84
CA LEU A 681 25.09 -7.14 15.18
C LEU A 681 23.79 -6.56 15.76
N TYR A 682 23.80 -6.23 17.05
CA TYR A 682 22.66 -5.62 17.75
C TYR A 682 22.46 -4.14 17.39
N ASP A 683 23.43 -3.52 16.72
CA ASP A 683 23.32 -2.14 16.23
C ASP A 683 22.67 -2.07 14.83
N ILE A 684 22.34 -3.22 14.21
CA ILE A 684 21.82 -3.28 12.84
C ILE A 684 20.31 -3.04 12.78
N VAL A 685 19.52 -3.79 13.55
CA VAL A 685 18.04 -3.77 13.46
C VAL A 685 17.43 -2.63 14.28
N ALA A 686 17.87 -2.49 15.53
CA ALA A 686 17.36 -1.50 16.47
C ALA A 686 18.51 -0.93 17.31
N ASN A 687 19.06 0.20 16.86
CA ASN A 687 20.31 0.72 17.41
C ASN A 687 20.07 1.61 18.63
N GLY A 688 20.12 1.03 19.82
CA GLY A 688 19.99 1.77 21.07
C GLY A 688 21.15 2.76 21.37
N ARG A 689 22.31 2.64 20.71
CA ARG A 689 23.47 3.50 20.97
C ARG A 689 23.33 4.88 20.32
N ASN A 690 23.10 4.90 19.01
CA ASN A 690 23.08 6.13 18.22
C ASN A 690 21.85 6.28 17.32
N GLY A 691 20.98 5.26 17.25
CA GLY A 691 19.76 5.30 16.46
C GLY A 691 19.98 5.28 14.95
N ILE A 692 21.14 4.78 14.47
CA ILE A 692 21.34 4.44 13.05
C ILE A 692 21.13 2.94 12.88
N ASP A 693 19.99 2.58 12.28
CA ASP A 693 19.56 1.19 12.07
C ASP A 693 18.78 1.04 10.75
N VAL A 694 18.65 -0.22 10.32
CA VAL A 694 17.98 -0.55 9.05
C VAL A 694 16.46 -0.36 9.11
N ASP A 695 15.85 -0.37 10.30
CA ASP A 695 14.46 0.05 10.50
C ASP A 695 14.24 1.47 9.94
N LYS A 696 15.06 2.44 10.40
CA LYS A 696 15.03 3.82 9.90
C LYS A 696 15.31 3.92 8.42
N PHE A 697 16.20 3.09 7.90
CA PHE A 697 16.52 3.12 6.48
C PHE A 697 15.31 2.74 5.62
N ASP A 698 14.56 1.70 6.01
CA ASP A 698 13.35 1.32 5.29
C ASP A 698 12.26 2.39 5.44
N TYR A 699 11.85 2.72 6.67
CA TYR A 699 10.66 3.56 6.85
C TYR A 699 10.87 4.97 6.28
N ILE A 700 12.07 5.56 6.37
CA ILE A 700 12.30 6.92 5.84
C ILE A 700 12.10 6.94 4.32
N VAL A 701 12.58 5.92 3.61
CA VAL A 701 12.43 5.83 2.16
C VAL A 701 11.00 5.46 1.79
N ARG A 702 10.42 4.46 2.48
CA ARG A 702 9.07 3.96 2.22
C ARG A 702 8.00 5.00 2.51
N ASP A 703 8.06 5.65 3.67
CA ASP A 703 7.12 6.68 4.09
C ASP A 703 7.20 7.91 3.21
N SER A 704 8.42 8.37 2.88
CA SER A 704 8.60 9.47 1.92
C SER A 704 7.96 9.12 0.58
N ARG A 705 8.23 7.93 0.04
CA ARG A 705 7.65 7.48 -1.25
C ARG A 705 6.12 7.39 -1.20
N ALA A 706 5.56 6.84 -0.13
CA ALA A 706 4.12 6.64 0.05
C ALA A 706 3.37 7.98 0.23
N CYS A 707 3.96 8.92 0.97
CA CYS A 707 3.45 10.29 1.11
C CYS A 707 3.79 11.19 -0.10
N GLY A 708 4.51 10.69 -1.10
CA GLY A 708 4.94 11.42 -2.29
C GLY A 708 5.98 12.52 -2.02
N LEU A 709 6.69 12.45 -0.90
CA LEU A 709 7.76 13.34 -0.50
C LEU A 709 9.11 12.84 -1.07
N GLY A 710 10.04 13.77 -1.31
CA GLY A 710 11.41 13.42 -1.68
C GLY A 710 12.20 12.90 -0.48
N CYS A 711 13.02 11.86 -0.68
CA CYS A 711 13.98 11.39 0.30
C CYS A 711 15.40 11.72 -0.16
N ASN A 712 16.11 12.53 0.63
CA ASN A 712 17.47 12.98 0.32
C ASN A 712 18.57 12.11 0.96
N PHE A 713 18.17 11.14 1.79
CA PHE A 713 19.05 10.20 2.48
C PHE A 713 19.37 9.00 1.57
N GLN A 714 20.65 8.62 1.52
CA GLN A 714 21.15 7.53 0.67
C GLN A 714 21.74 6.42 1.55
N PHE A 715 20.92 5.47 1.97
CA PHE A 715 21.37 4.40 2.88
C PHE A 715 22.43 3.49 2.25
N GLN A 716 22.38 3.22 0.94
CA GLN A 716 23.31 2.31 0.26
C GLN A 716 24.76 2.76 0.43
N ARG A 717 25.02 4.06 0.29
CA ARG A 717 26.35 4.64 0.46
C ARG A 717 26.84 4.51 1.91
N LEU A 718 25.94 4.64 2.87
CA LEU A 718 26.27 4.52 4.29
C LEU A 718 26.62 3.07 4.65
N THR A 719 25.84 2.09 4.16
CA THR A 719 26.07 0.66 4.39
C THR A 719 27.28 0.12 3.60
N GLU A 720 27.60 0.69 2.44
CA GLU A 720 28.79 0.32 1.66
C GLU A 720 30.12 0.79 2.26
N THR A 721 30.09 1.77 3.18
CA THR A 721 31.29 2.43 3.70
C THR A 721 31.47 2.31 5.21
N MET A 722 30.62 1.53 5.88
CA MET A 722 30.75 1.24 7.31
C MET A 722 31.83 0.18 7.58
N ARG A 723 32.37 0.20 8.81
CA ARG A 723 33.36 -0.75 9.32
C ARG A 723 33.04 -1.04 10.79
N VAL A 724 33.29 -2.25 11.27
CA VAL A 724 33.27 -2.57 12.70
C VAL A 724 34.64 -2.28 13.31
N MET A 725 34.67 -1.51 14.40
CA MET A 725 35.85 -1.20 15.21
C MET A 725 35.48 -1.27 16.70
N ASP A 726 36.23 -2.05 17.48
CA ASP A 726 35.92 -2.35 18.89
C ASP A 726 34.47 -2.83 19.11
N ASN A 727 34.02 -3.77 18.27
CA ASN A 727 32.69 -4.39 18.36
C ASN A 727 31.53 -3.37 18.19
N GLU A 728 31.77 -2.29 17.45
CA GLU A 728 30.81 -1.22 17.14
C GLU A 728 30.85 -0.84 15.66
N ILE A 729 29.68 -0.57 15.07
CA ILE A 729 29.59 -0.07 13.68
C ILE A 729 30.02 1.40 13.64
N CYS A 730 31.10 1.67 12.91
CA CYS A 730 31.67 2.98 12.67
C CYS A 730 31.51 3.40 11.19
N TYR A 731 31.44 4.70 10.93
CA TYR A 731 31.18 5.25 9.59
C TYR A 731 32.36 6.04 9.05
N ARG A 732 32.54 6.07 7.73
CA ARG A 732 33.58 6.91 7.14
C ARG A 732 33.29 8.39 7.42
N ALA A 733 34.29 9.16 7.85
CA ALA A 733 34.13 10.56 8.23
C ALA A 733 33.52 11.45 7.12
N LYS A 734 33.72 11.11 5.84
CA LYS A 734 33.11 11.80 4.69
C LYS A 734 31.58 11.65 4.62
N GLU A 735 31.01 10.68 5.32
CA GLU A 735 29.58 10.38 5.34
C GLU A 735 28.79 11.17 6.39
N TYR A 736 29.45 12.04 7.17
CA TYR A 736 28.77 12.86 8.18
C TYR A 736 27.57 13.65 7.62
N ARG A 737 27.64 14.09 6.35
CA ARG A 737 26.52 14.77 5.67
C ARG A 737 25.36 13.84 5.37
N ASN A 738 25.64 12.58 5.05
CA ASN A 738 24.61 11.59 4.78
C ASN A 738 23.91 11.16 6.08
N VAL A 739 24.69 11.00 7.17
CA VAL A 739 24.17 10.82 8.53
C VAL A 739 23.30 12.02 8.96
N HIS A 740 23.72 13.25 8.67
CA HIS A 740 22.88 14.41 8.93
C HIS A 740 21.58 14.36 8.12
N LYS A 741 21.64 14.00 6.82
CA LYS A 741 20.46 13.83 5.96
C LYS A 741 19.48 12.79 6.52
N LEU A 742 19.97 11.68 7.08
CA LEU A 742 19.14 10.69 7.76
C LEU A 742 18.27 11.34 8.85
N PHE A 743 18.91 12.02 9.81
CA PHE A 743 18.20 12.61 10.95
C PHE A 743 17.36 13.83 10.56
N SER A 744 17.84 14.66 9.62
CA SER A 744 17.05 15.80 9.14
C SER A 744 15.80 15.34 8.38
N THR A 745 15.91 14.34 7.50
CA THR A 745 14.75 13.78 6.79
C THR A 745 13.77 13.12 7.76
N ARG A 746 14.26 12.40 8.78
CA ARG A 746 13.39 11.89 9.86
C ARG A 746 12.63 13.02 10.57
N ALA A 747 13.31 14.10 10.97
CA ALA A 747 12.67 15.23 11.63
C ALA A 747 11.64 15.93 10.73
N ASP A 748 11.91 16.03 9.43
CA ASP A 748 10.98 16.57 8.46
C ASP A 748 9.73 15.69 8.31
N LEU A 749 9.89 14.36 8.24
CA LEU A 749 8.75 13.43 8.24
C LEU A 749 7.91 13.53 9.52
N HIS A 750 8.54 13.67 10.68
CA HIS A 750 7.82 13.92 11.93
C HIS A 750 7.02 15.22 11.90
N ARG A 751 7.60 16.32 11.42
CA ARG A 751 6.92 17.64 11.36
C ARG A 751 5.80 17.67 10.34
N THR A 752 6.07 17.14 9.14
CA THR A 752 5.17 17.28 7.99
C THR A 752 4.11 16.18 7.96
N VAL A 753 4.44 14.95 8.35
CA VAL A 753 3.59 13.77 8.17
C VAL A 753 3.08 13.23 9.50
N TYR A 754 3.95 12.61 10.30
CA TYR A 754 3.52 11.79 11.46
C TYR A 754 2.84 12.60 12.56
N THR A 755 3.21 13.88 12.66
CA THR A 755 2.61 14.80 13.61
C THR A 755 1.82 15.89 12.91
N HIS A 756 1.39 15.70 11.67
CA HIS A 756 0.55 16.67 10.99
C HIS A 756 -0.70 16.99 11.85
N PRO A 757 -1.09 18.27 12.02
CA PRO A 757 -2.15 18.65 12.96
C PRO A 757 -3.47 17.90 12.78
N LYS A 758 -3.88 17.68 11.53
CA LYS A 758 -5.08 16.89 11.20
C LYS A 758 -4.90 15.40 11.48
N VAL A 759 -3.71 14.84 11.26
CA VAL A 759 -3.44 13.43 11.58
C VAL A 759 -3.59 13.23 13.09
N LYS A 760 -2.99 14.11 13.89
CA LYS A 760 -3.13 14.07 15.35
C LYS A 760 -4.57 14.27 15.84
N ALA A 761 -5.36 15.13 15.20
CA ALA A 761 -6.78 15.24 15.53
C ALA A 761 -7.52 13.92 15.34
N ILE A 762 -7.32 13.30 14.19
CA ILE A 762 -7.96 12.04 13.81
C ILE A 762 -7.50 10.90 14.73
N GLU A 763 -6.21 10.84 15.08
CA GLU A 763 -5.68 9.87 16.06
C GLU A 763 -6.39 10.01 17.41
N LEU A 764 -6.52 11.23 17.93
CA LEU A 764 -7.19 11.49 19.21
C LEU A 764 -8.67 11.08 19.16
N MET A 765 -9.34 11.35 18.04
CA MET A 765 -10.74 10.98 17.82
C MET A 765 -10.95 9.47 17.75
N ILE A 766 -10.13 8.77 16.97
CA ILE A 766 -10.20 7.31 16.87
C ILE A 766 -9.83 6.68 18.22
N ALA A 767 -8.83 7.21 18.93
CA ALA A 767 -8.52 6.77 20.29
C ALA A 767 -9.71 6.96 21.24
N ASP A 768 -10.40 8.11 21.21
CA ASP A 768 -11.62 8.33 22.01
C ASP A 768 -12.74 7.35 21.66
N ALA A 769 -12.95 7.08 20.37
CA ALA A 769 -13.93 6.09 19.91
C ALA A 769 -13.57 4.67 20.40
N MET A 770 -12.30 4.28 20.32
CA MET A 770 -11.81 3.01 20.84
C MET A 770 -11.93 2.92 22.36
N VAL A 771 -11.64 3.99 23.11
CA VAL A 771 -11.83 4.03 24.58
C VAL A 771 -13.29 3.78 24.93
N LYS A 772 -14.23 4.46 24.24
CA LYS A 772 -15.67 4.25 24.45
C LYS A 772 -16.12 2.83 24.07
N ALA A 773 -15.50 2.23 23.06
CA ALA A 773 -15.81 0.87 22.63
C ALA A 773 -15.13 -0.21 23.47
N ASN A 774 -14.11 0.14 24.28
CA ASN A 774 -13.21 -0.81 24.93
C ASN A 774 -13.97 -1.82 25.80
N ASP A 775 -14.84 -1.35 26.68
CA ASP A 775 -15.55 -2.20 27.65
C ASP A 775 -16.57 -3.13 26.98
N HIS A 776 -16.98 -2.80 25.74
CA HIS A 776 -17.96 -3.56 24.97
C HIS A 776 -17.35 -4.54 23.97
N LEU A 777 -16.13 -4.25 23.51
CA LEU A 777 -15.40 -5.05 22.51
C LEU A 777 -14.18 -5.77 23.09
N GLY A 778 -13.79 -5.47 24.34
CA GLY A 778 -12.62 -6.03 24.99
C GLY A 778 -11.30 -5.66 24.29
N ILE A 779 -11.19 -4.44 23.76
CA ILE A 779 -10.03 -4.06 22.92
C ILE A 779 -8.71 -4.21 23.70
N SER A 780 -8.67 -3.73 24.94
CA SER A 780 -7.48 -3.81 25.78
C SER A 780 -7.16 -5.23 26.26
N SER A 781 -8.14 -6.13 26.36
CA SER A 781 -7.90 -7.49 26.88
C SER A 781 -7.12 -8.38 25.91
N TYR A 782 -7.08 -8.04 24.62
CA TYR A 782 -6.25 -8.74 23.63
C TYR A 782 -4.76 -8.68 23.96
N ILE A 783 -4.27 -7.63 24.62
CA ILE A 783 -2.84 -7.52 24.96
C ILE A 783 -2.42 -8.56 26.01
N ASP A 784 -3.37 -9.07 26.80
CA ASP A 784 -3.14 -10.11 27.80
C ASP A 784 -3.28 -11.52 27.21
N ASN A 785 -3.70 -11.63 25.94
CA ASN A 785 -3.91 -12.90 25.26
C ASN A 785 -3.20 -12.94 23.88
N PRO A 786 -1.90 -13.30 23.85
CA PRO A 786 -1.11 -13.36 22.62
C PRO A 786 -1.69 -14.28 21.54
N SER A 787 -2.37 -15.36 21.95
CA SER A 787 -2.99 -16.31 21.02
C SER A 787 -4.17 -15.73 20.24
N GLU A 788 -4.78 -14.67 20.76
CA GLU A 788 -5.92 -13.97 20.16
C GLU A 788 -5.54 -12.57 19.67
N TYR A 789 -4.40 -12.01 20.11
CA TYR A 789 -3.93 -10.68 19.74
C TYR A 789 -3.86 -10.46 18.22
N TRP A 790 -3.59 -11.53 17.46
CA TRP A 790 -3.53 -11.44 16.01
C TRP A 790 -4.89 -11.11 15.35
N LYS A 791 -6.00 -11.31 16.06
CA LYS A 791 -7.34 -10.93 15.58
C LYS A 791 -7.58 -9.43 15.68
N LEU A 792 -6.82 -8.70 16.50
CA LEU A 792 -6.96 -7.27 16.69
C LEU A 792 -6.17 -6.50 15.61
N ASP A 793 -6.85 -5.85 14.67
CA ASP A 793 -6.24 -4.99 13.64
C ASP A 793 -7.11 -3.74 13.38
N GLU A 794 -6.86 -3.01 12.31
CA GLU A 794 -7.57 -1.75 12.02
C GLU A 794 -9.05 -1.94 11.64
N THR A 795 -9.53 -3.17 11.37
CA THR A 795 -10.96 -3.39 11.10
C THR A 795 -11.83 -3.08 12.31
N ILE A 796 -11.26 -2.95 13.50
CA ILE A 796 -11.97 -2.57 14.73
C ILE A 796 -12.76 -1.26 14.55
N LEU A 797 -12.25 -0.32 13.75
CA LEU A 797 -12.97 0.92 13.45
C LEU A 797 -14.25 0.64 12.66
N LYS A 798 -14.19 -0.25 11.66
CA LYS A 798 -15.38 -0.68 10.90
C LYS A 798 -16.35 -1.47 11.76
N THR A 799 -15.87 -2.28 12.70
CA THR A 799 -16.72 -2.94 13.70
C THR A 799 -17.50 -1.93 14.54
N ILE A 800 -16.88 -0.80 14.92
CA ILE A 800 -17.55 0.28 15.65
C ILE A 800 -18.55 1.02 14.74
N GLU A 801 -18.13 1.41 13.54
CA GLU A 801 -18.94 2.17 12.57
C GLU A 801 -20.22 1.42 12.16
N ASN A 802 -20.12 0.12 11.84
CA ASN A 802 -21.22 -0.69 11.32
C ASN A 802 -22.11 -1.32 12.40
N SER A 803 -21.74 -1.18 13.68
CA SER A 803 -22.50 -1.79 14.77
C SER A 803 -23.85 -1.10 14.98
N SER A 804 -24.93 -1.88 15.00
CA SER A 804 -26.26 -1.44 15.41
C SER A 804 -26.45 -1.38 16.93
N ARG A 805 -25.43 -1.77 17.71
CA ARG A 805 -25.49 -1.78 19.18
C ARG A 805 -25.63 -0.36 19.73
N PRO A 806 -26.65 -0.08 20.57
CA PRO A 806 -26.84 1.25 21.17
C PRO A 806 -25.65 1.70 22.01
N GLU A 807 -24.94 0.78 22.66
CA GLU A 807 -23.81 1.10 23.54
C GLU A 807 -22.60 1.67 22.77
N LEU A 808 -22.54 1.45 21.45
CA LEU A 808 -21.48 1.98 20.59
C LEU A 808 -21.87 3.32 19.92
N ALA A 809 -23.05 3.88 20.21
CA ALA A 809 -23.54 5.10 19.57
C ALA A 809 -22.62 6.31 19.78
N GLU A 810 -22.16 6.54 21.02
CA GLU A 810 -21.27 7.66 21.32
C GLU A 810 -19.90 7.53 20.66
N ALA A 811 -19.43 6.30 20.39
CA ALA A 811 -18.19 6.08 19.67
C ALA A 811 -18.32 6.46 18.19
N ARG A 812 -19.53 6.40 17.61
CA ARG A 812 -19.79 6.76 16.21
C ARG A 812 -19.86 8.28 15.95
N GLU A 813 -20.14 9.11 16.95
CA GLU A 813 -20.44 10.55 16.76
C GLU A 813 -19.21 11.50 16.81
N LEU A 814 -17.99 11.01 17.07
CA LEU A 814 -16.84 11.85 17.42
C LEU A 814 -16.02 12.36 16.21
N ILE A 815 -16.23 13.60 15.73
CA ILE A 815 -15.29 14.30 14.81
C ILE A 815 -15.35 15.85 14.95
N SER A 816 -14.26 16.57 15.31
CA SER A 816 -13.97 17.97 14.85
C SER A 816 -12.54 18.53 15.18
N PHE A 817 -12.35 19.87 15.13
CA PHE A 817 -11.28 20.66 14.45
C PHE A 817 -10.08 21.17 15.32
N CYS A 818 -9.00 21.66 14.67
CA CYS A 818 -7.65 21.90 15.28
C CYS A 818 -7.13 23.35 15.34
N ASN A 819 -6.38 23.68 16.42
CA ASN A 819 -5.47 24.84 16.58
C ASN A 819 -4.06 24.39 17.06
N GLU A 820 -2.99 25.12 16.73
CA GLU A 820 -1.59 24.68 16.92
C GLU A 820 -0.68 25.76 17.54
N TYR A 821 0.35 25.34 18.29
CA TYR A 821 1.39 26.18 18.90
C TYR A 821 2.73 25.43 19.04
N ALA A 822 3.85 26.06 18.68
CA ALA A 822 5.20 25.55 18.95
C ALA A 822 5.80 26.24 20.19
N VAL A 823 6.50 25.50 21.04
CA VAL A 823 7.14 26.04 22.26
C VAL A 823 8.42 26.82 21.86
N PRO A 824 8.60 28.06 22.33
CA PRO A 824 9.81 28.85 22.04
C PRO A 824 11.09 28.19 22.54
N LYS A 825 12.18 28.31 21.77
CA LYS A 825 13.47 27.65 22.05
C LYS A 825 14.04 28.00 23.43
N ASP A 826 13.90 29.24 23.89
CA ASP A 826 14.40 29.73 25.19
C ASP A 826 13.59 29.24 26.40
N LYS A 827 12.46 28.55 26.18
CA LYS A 827 11.56 28.05 27.23
C LYS A 827 11.52 26.52 27.36
N MET A 828 12.29 25.79 26.55
CA MET A 828 12.28 24.32 26.53
C MET A 828 12.69 23.66 27.86
N ASP A 829 13.57 24.28 28.64
CA ASP A 829 14.09 23.71 29.89
C ASP A 829 13.10 23.74 31.07
N HIS A 830 11.98 24.45 30.92
CA HIS A 830 10.97 24.60 31.96
C HIS A 830 9.57 24.13 31.53
N PHE A 831 9.47 23.41 30.41
CA PHE A 831 8.18 22.94 29.89
C PHE A 831 7.56 21.83 30.76
N LYS A 832 6.29 22.02 31.16
CA LYS A 832 5.42 20.98 31.74
C LYS A 832 4.34 20.60 30.71
N SER A 833 3.90 19.34 30.70
CA SER A 833 2.84 18.86 29.81
C SER A 833 1.57 19.70 29.96
N VAL A 834 1.06 20.24 28.85
CA VAL A 834 -0.16 21.07 28.85
C VAL A 834 -1.38 20.16 28.90
N THR A 835 -2.34 20.49 29.76
CA THR A 835 -3.61 19.78 29.95
C THR A 835 -4.79 20.61 29.45
N ALA A 836 -5.95 19.97 29.22
CA ALA A 836 -7.19 20.69 28.92
C ALA A 836 -7.55 21.66 30.06
N GLN A 837 -7.30 21.28 31.32
CA GLN A 837 -7.53 22.12 32.49
C GLN A 837 -6.68 23.40 32.48
N ASP A 838 -5.42 23.34 32.04
CA ASP A 838 -4.56 24.52 31.91
C ASP A 838 -5.14 25.56 30.91
N ILE A 839 -5.77 25.06 29.85
CA ILE A 839 -6.46 25.88 28.84
C ILE A 839 -7.73 26.50 29.43
N ILE A 840 -8.57 25.70 30.09
CA ILE A 840 -9.84 26.15 30.70
C ILE A 840 -9.58 27.23 31.75
N CYS A 841 -8.58 27.05 32.62
CA CYS A 841 -8.17 28.06 33.62
C CYS A 841 -7.70 29.39 33.01
N SER A 842 -7.39 29.39 31.71
CA SER A 842 -6.95 30.56 30.95
C SER A 842 -8.07 31.26 30.17
N GLN A 843 -9.28 30.71 30.14
CA GLN A 843 -10.45 31.34 29.53
C GLN A 843 -10.79 32.66 30.24
N LYS A 844 -11.00 33.74 29.46
CA LYS A 844 -11.53 35.02 29.94
C LYS A 844 -13.03 35.11 29.60
N HIS A 845 -13.76 36.07 30.15
CA HIS A 845 -15.21 36.27 29.96
C HIS A 845 -15.66 36.06 28.49
N SER A 846 -16.09 34.84 28.19
CA SER A 846 -16.59 34.36 26.90
C SER A 846 -18.07 34.01 27.07
N SER A 847 -18.86 34.08 26.01
CA SER A 847 -20.28 33.70 26.03
C SER A 847 -20.51 32.19 26.20
N LEU A 848 -19.48 31.36 25.96
CA LEU A 848 -19.54 29.89 26.03
C LEU A 848 -18.59 29.37 27.13
N THR A 849 -19.09 28.49 28.01
CA THR A 849 -18.27 27.85 29.05
C THR A 849 -17.59 26.60 28.49
N LEU A 850 -16.25 26.53 28.57
CA LEU A 850 -15.49 25.34 28.16
C LEU A 850 -15.43 24.31 29.29
N ARG A 851 -15.60 23.04 28.95
CA ARG A 851 -15.42 21.89 29.86
C ARG A 851 -14.28 21.01 29.38
N GLU A 852 -13.80 20.12 30.25
CA GLU A 852 -12.66 19.25 29.91
C GLU A 852 -13.00 18.33 28.74
N GLU A 853 -14.24 17.84 28.67
CA GLU A 853 -14.72 17.02 27.54
C GLU A 853 -14.77 17.78 26.20
N ASP A 854 -14.72 19.12 26.22
CA ASP A 854 -14.80 19.95 25.02
C ASP A 854 -13.42 20.18 24.35
N ILE A 855 -12.32 19.84 25.04
CA ILE A 855 -10.94 20.14 24.60
C ILE A 855 -10.10 18.85 24.52
N ALA A 856 -9.35 18.69 23.43
CA ALA A 856 -8.27 17.70 23.39
C ALA A 856 -6.92 18.41 23.24
N VAL A 857 -5.88 17.88 23.90
CA VAL A 857 -4.52 18.46 23.86
C VAL A 857 -3.52 17.39 23.42
N ALA A 858 -2.73 17.67 22.38
CA ALA A 858 -1.61 16.84 21.97
C ALA A 858 -0.28 17.53 22.31
N ASN A 859 0.51 16.89 23.17
CA ASN A 859 1.87 17.30 23.49
C ASN A 859 2.84 16.49 22.62
N VAL A 860 3.31 17.07 21.53
CA VAL A 860 4.15 16.40 20.53
C VAL A 860 5.63 16.72 20.74
N LYS A 861 6.43 15.67 20.88
CA LYS A 861 7.90 15.76 20.92
C LYS A 861 8.46 15.34 19.57
N ILE A 862 9.36 16.13 19.01
CA ILE A 862 10.11 15.79 17.79
C ILE A 862 11.58 15.91 18.12
N ASP A 863 12.39 14.91 17.80
CA ASP A 863 13.84 14.97 17.99
C ASP A 863 14.59 14.51 16.75
N LEU A 864 15.90 14.73 16.73
CA LEU A 864 16.75 14.24 15.65
C LEU A 864 17.08 12.75 15.78
N ALA A 865 17.11 12.18 17.00
CA ALA A 865 17.07 10.74 17.28
C ALA A 865 17.09 10.41 18.78
N ARG A 866 17.84 11.21 19.57
CA ARG A 866 18.16 10.92 20.98
C ARG A 866 17.64 11.99 21.93
N GLY A 867 16.41 12.44 21.72
CA GLY A 867 15.84 13.53 22.49
C GLY A 867 16.66 14.82 22.34
N ARG A 868 17.19 15.34 23.46
CA ARG A 868 17.93 16.62 23.50
C ARG A 868 19.40 16.50 23.11
N GLU A 869 19.94 15.28 23.05
CA GLU A 869 21.36 15.04 22.78
C GLU A 869 21.68 15.18 21.28
N ASN A 870 22.89 15.67 20.97
CA ASN A 870 23.38 15.71 19.60
C ASN A 870 23.65 14.27 19.13
N PRO A 871 22.96 13.77 18.08
CA PRO A 871 23.18 12.41 17.62
C PRO A 871 24.62 12.17 17.14
N LEU A 872 25.33 13.20 16.64
CA LEU A 872 26.72 13.06 16.17
C LEU A 872 27.70 12.75 17.30
N GLU A 873 27.41 13.14 18.55
CA GLU A 873 28.32 12.93 19.68
C GLU A 873 28.50 11.46 20.06
N CYS A 874 27.60 10.58 19.61
CA CYS A 874 27.64 9.15 19.88
C CYS A 874 27.85 8.31 18.61
N ILE A 875 28.26 8.97 17.52
CA ILE A 875 28.58 8.31 16.26
C ILE A 875 30.08 8.32 16.07
N HIS A 876 30.65 7.13 16.02
CA HIS A 876 32.06 6.95 15.75
C HIS A 876 32.35 6.93 14.25
N PHE A 877 33.34 7.73 13.87
CA PHE A 877 33.84 7.88 12.52
C PHE A 877 35.28 7.39 12.41
N PHE A 878 35.67 6.99 11.20
CA PHE A 878 37.06 6.71 10.84
C PHE A 878 37.44 7.45 9.56
N LYS A 879 38.74 7.75 9.37
CA LYS A 879 39.21 8.61 8.27
C LYS A 879 39.26 7.86 6.93
N ASP A 880 39.92 6.72 6.92
CA ASP A 880 40.11 5.83 5.77
C ASP A 880 40.27 4.38 6.25
N TYR A 881 40.27 3.42 5.32
CA TYR A 881 40.29 1.99 5.65
C TYR A 881 41.61 1.51 6.27
N GLU A 882 42.66 2.35 6.26
CA GLU A 882 43.94 2.09 6.93
C GLU A 882 43.94 2.60 8.38
N SER A 883 42.90 3.35 8.78
CA SER A 883 42.78 3.91 10.12
C SER A 883 42.45 2.83 11.15
N GLU A 884 43.22 2.77 12.23
CA GLU A 884 42.92 1.91 13.40
C GLU A 884 42.20 2.65 14.53
N GLU A 885 42.10 3.98 14.44
CA GLU A 885 41.41 4.81 15.44
C GLU A 885 40.03 5.27 14.95
N LYS A 886 39.05 5.21 15.86
CA LYS A 886 37.73 5.82 15.70
C LYS A 886 37.63 7.12 16.49
N PHE A 887 36.88 8.10 15.99
CA PHE A 887 36.71 9.40 16.60
C PHE A 887 35.28 9.94 16.40
N VAL A 888 34.87 10.88 17.25
CA VAL A 888 33.62 11.62 17.09
C VAL A 888 33.90 12.92 16.34
N ILE A 889 32.99 13.36 15.46
CA ILE A 889 33.11 14.66 14.78
C ILE A 889 32.48 15.73 15.68
N PRO A 890 33.25 16.70 16.21
CA PRO A 890 32.70 17.77 17.04
C PRO A 890 31.77 18.70 16.25
N GLU A 891 30.72 19.22 16.89
CA GLU A 891 29.71 20.10 16.26
C GLU A 891 30.35 21.29 15.54
N GLU A 892 31.38 21.90 16.14
CA GLU A 892 32.08 23.07 15.60
C GLU A 892 32.82 22.80 14.27
N ARG A 893 33.00 21.53 13.89
CA ARG A 893 33.70 21.12 12.66
C ARG A 893 32.76 20.72 11.51
N VAL A 894 31.44 20.76 11.71
CA VAL A 894 30.44 20.24 10.75
C VAL A 894 29.95 21.32 9.78
N SER A 895 29.22 22.32 10.29
CA SER A 895 28.64 23.45 9.56
C SER A 895 28.00 24.44 10.54
N HIS A 896 28.14 25.75 10.32
CA HIS A 896 27.41 26.76 11.10
C HIS A 896 25.90 26.78 10.82
N LEU A 897 25.43 26.03 9.80
CA LEU A 897 24.00 25.85 9.51
C LEU A 897 23.41 24.62 10.20
N PHE A 898 24.18 23.93 11.05
CA PHE A 898 23.68 22.79 11.82
C PHE A 898 22.73 23.25 12.93
N PRO A 899 21.70 22.47 13.28
CA PRO A 899 20.81 22.82 14.39
C PRO A 899 21.56 22.85 15.72
N THR A 900 21.43 23.94 16.48
CA THR A 900 21.93 24.07 17.86
C THR A 900 20.97 23.50 18.91
N THR A 901 19.86 22.89 18.47
CA THR A 901 18.82 22.30 19.32
C THR A 901 18.31 21.04 18.63
N PHE A 902 18.34 19.91 19.34
CA PHE A 902 18.07 18.58 18.77
C PHE A 902 16.69 18.01 19.09
N GLN A 903 15.90 18.73 19.90
CA GLN A 903 14.51 18.42 20.24
C GLN A 903 13.63 19.65 20.04
N ASP A 904 12.37 19.41 19.69
CA ASP A 904 11.30 20.37 19.54
C ASP A 904 10.06 19.88 20.30
N MET A 905 9.26 20.84 20.78
CA MET A 905 8.03 20.59 21.54
C MET A 905 6.89 21.40 20.93
N ILE A 906 5.87 20.70 20.42
CA ILE A 906 4.70 21.31 19.80
C ILE A 906 3.47 20.95 20.63
N VAL A 907 2.68 21.95 21.02
CA VAL A 907 1.41 21.78 21.72
C VAL A 907 0.28 22.09 20.76
N ARG A 908 -0.62 21.13 20.55
CA ARG A 908 -1.82 21.33 19.74
C ARG A 908 -3.06 21.23 20.61
N VAL A 909 -4.00 22.13 20.39
CA VAL A 909 -5.25 22.21 21.14
C VAL A 909 -6.41 22.13 20.16
N TYR A 910 -7.29 21.18 20.41
CA TYR A 910 -8.42 20.86 19.54
C TYR A 910 -9.71 21.16 20.30
N ALA A 911 -10.69 21.72 19.59
CA ALA A 911 -12.06 21.80 20.09
C ALA A 911 -12.79 20.55 19.59
N LYS A 912 -13.46 19.82 20.47
CA LYS A 912 -14.24 18.63 20.05
C LYS A 912 -15.54 19.01 19.34
N LYS A 913 -16.00 20.27 19.46
CA LYS A 913 -17.20 20.78 18.80
C LYS A 913 -16.88 22.02 17.93
N PRO A 914 -17.43 22.13 16.70
CA PRO A 914 -17.17 23.25 15.79
C PRO A 914 -17.49 24.62 16.39
N GLU A 915 -18.59 24.74 17.14
CA GLU A 915 -19.04 25.98 17.77
C GLU A 915 -18.13 26.47 18.91
N LEU A 916 -17.27 25.61 19.46
CA LEU A 916 -16.36 25.94 20.55
C LEU A 916 -14.97 26.39 20.07
N VAL A 917 -14.68 26.29 18.77
CA VAL A 917 -13.35 26.57 18.20
C VAL A 917 -12.82 27.95 18.60
N GLU A 918 -13.68 28.97 18.56
CA GLU A 918 -13.28 30.35 18.90
C GLU A 918 -12.94 30.49 20.38
N ALA A 919 -13.80 29.97 21.27
CA ALA A 919 -13.57 29.99 22.71
C ALA A 919 -12.28 29.23 23.09
N VAL A 920 -12.03 28.06 22.49
CA VAL A 920 -10.81 27.27 22.72
C VAL A 920 -9.57 27.98 22.17
N SER A 921 -9.63 28.60 20.99
CA SER A 921 -8.54 29.42 20.45
C SER A 921 -8.17 30.55 21.40
N GLU A 922 -9.17 31.30 21.88
CA GLU A 922 -8.94 32.44 22.77
C GLU A 922 -8.35 31.99 24.12
N ALA A 923 -8.90 30.93 24.71
CA ALA A 923 -8.40 30.34 25.95
C ALA A 923 -6.94 29.89 25.81
N PHE A 924 -6.59 29.29 24.67
CA PHE A 924 -5.22 28.87 24.39
C PHE A 924 -4.26 30.03 24.18
N GLU A 925 -4.65 31.07 23.44
CA GLU A 925 -3.84 32.29 23.30
C GLU A 925 -3.59 32.97 24.66
N ASN A 926 -4.61 32.99 25.52
CA ASN A 926 -4.48 33.52 26.88
C ASN A 926 -3.53 32.66 27.73
N PHE A 927 -3.59 31.33 27.62
CA PHE A 927 -2.64 30.41 28.27
C PHE A 927 -1.20 30.69 27.84
N GLN A 928 -0.97 30.87 26.54
CA GLN A 928 0.36 31.18 25.99
C GLN A 928 0.91 32.49 26.55
N MET A 929 0.08 33.54 26.54
CA MET A 929 0.46 34.84 27.10
C MET A 929 0.75 34.79 28.60
N ARG A 930 -0.05 34.05 29.37
CA ARG A 930 0.17 33.89 30.82
C ARG A 930 1.42 33.08 31.14
N THR A 931 1.68 32.02 30.39
CA THR A 931 2.74 31.04 30.71
C THR A 931 4.08 31.43 30.11
N TYR A 932 4.10 31.89 28.86
CA TYR A 932 5.32 32.12 28.09
C TYR A 932 5.57 33.59 27.77
N GLY A 933 4.60 34.48 28.03
CA GLY A 933 4.73 35.93 27.81
C GLY A 933 4.66 36.37 26.35
N ILE A 934 4.37 35.45 25.42
CA ILE A 934 4.28 35.72 23.97
C ILE A 934 3.12 34.98 23.32
N LYS A 935 2.53 35.57 22.27
CA LYS A 935 1.67 34.86 21.31
C LYS A 935 2.57 34.31 20.20
N ALA A 936 2.97 33.04 20.29
CA ALA A 936 3.92 32.44 19.34
C ALA A 936 3.26 31.78 18.12
N GLN A 937 1.98 32.06 17.85
CA GLN A 937 1.33 31.58 16.63
C GLN A 937 2.07 32.14 15.39
N VAL A 938 2.68 31.24 14.62
CA VAL A 938 3.31 31.58 13.33
C VAL A 938 2.25 31.89 12.27
N HIS A 939 1.03 31.37 12.45
CA HIS A 939 -0.12 31.59 11.57
C HIS A 939 -1.31 32.10 12.40
N ALA A 940 -1.86 33.26 12.06
CA ALA A 940 -3.11 33.73 12.64
C ALA A 940 -4.24 32.75 12.32
N THR A 941 -5.16 32.52 13.25
CA THR A 941 -6.42 31.80 12.98
C THR A 941 -7.12 32.51 11.81
N PRO A 942 -7.24 31.89 10.62
CA PRO A 942 -7.70 32.62 9.44
C PRO A 942 -9.13 33.15 9.65
N GLU A 943 -9.41 34.40 9.28
CA GLU A 943 -10.79 34.94 9.27
C GLU A 943 -11.77 34.06 8.47
N LYS A 944 -11.27 33.27 7.50
CA LYS A 944 -12.04 32.25 6.77
C LYS A 944 -12.58 31.11 7.64
N LYS A 945 -11.91 30.74 8.75
CA LYS A 945 -12.46 29.77 9.72
C LYS A 945 -13.64 30.36 10.51
N LYS A 946 -13.76 31.70 10.59
CA LYS A 946 -14.87 32.41 11.26
C LYS A 946 -16.18 32.46 10.45
N ARG A 947 -16.14 32.19 9.14
CA ARG A 947 -17.30 32.38 8.23
C ARG A 947 -17.93 31.09 7.69
N ARG A 948 -17.46 29.91 8.10
CA ARG A 948 -17.90 28.63 7.50
C ARG A 948 -19.21 28.07 8.07
N PHE A 949 -19.86 28.79 8.99
CA PHE A 949 -21.16 28.47 9.57
C PHE A 949 -22.12 29.68 9.59
N MET A 950 -21.99 30.57 8.58
CA MET A 950 -23.05 31.49 8.17
C MET A 950 -23.55 31.11 6.79
#